data_AF-A0A1Y3RD58-F1
#
_entry.id   AF-A0A1Y3RD58-F1
#
_cell.length_a   1.000
_cell.length_b   1.000
_cell.length_c   1.000
_cell.angle_alpha   90.00
_cell.angle_beta   90.00
_cell.angle_gamma   90.00
#
_symmetry.space_group_name_H-M   'P 1'
#
loop_
_entity.id
_entity.type
_entity.pdbx_description
1 polymer ?
#
loop_
_entity_poly.entity_id
_entity_poly.type
_entity_poly.pdbx_seq_one_letter_code
_entity_poly.pdbx_strand_id
1 'polypeptide(L)'
;MADILLLEPGYANKYPPIGLMKISYFHRYIHHDYVRFAKGKLPEAFNGKKWDRVYVTTLFTFEWPKTKEAIEYALSVVKDPTQVYTGGILATLMPELIAKNFPTVKNNTGLLDKKGTLGLEHEECIDRLTLDYGILDDIADEYVYPAHDAYFTYMTRGCGMKCAFCAVQTLEPEYYPYISITETIRRVDEQFGPKKDLLLMDNNVLRSPRFDEIIDEIKALGFAKGATYINPKTGKRVQRFVDFNQGLDAFLLTPHKAKRLGELAIRPARIAFDHIEDAEAYKKAIRLCAENGITHMSNYLLYNGVDFTGKGHSYHADTPEDLYERMHISMDLQEELIKSTGHKVAIFSFPMRYIPLEDLKRGFVGTNWNPKYLRSLQRMLIPTQGKGVSSRSFFEADFGKTPEEFVRTLAMPESHLGWRGDFIPRRNETPSEIKARKIVWDENQLYLKEWNRLFDKVGESREAFISAIGDNSITVDRFMSLTDCTQKKLFIHYFTVSTMLKAFSMESEEDRKVYIDYITSEFPIMYQRLIRYIANARIPYSFLQGICRVMGKRAVADILSCLDYEAEELPFVVHNLSKVQIMIKKSFFDFELIKCLFMYSRYGILTRKEKNRIINSIKTLDERTTRELLLKRFGKFKETVIKNAVDGEVGAEYIIEELNKQLTNVYKQLSIFDT
;
A
#
# COMPACT_ATOMS: atom_id res chain seq x y z
N MET A 1 -30.39 -18.53 -28.28
CA MET A 1 -30.09 -17.91 -26.98
C MET A 1 -29.01 -18.76 -26.32
N ALA A 2 -27.81 -18.22 -26.22
CA ALA A 2 -26.65 -18.83 -25.59
C ALA A 2 -26.44 -18.26 -24.18
N ASP A 3 -25.80 -19.04 -23.30
CA ASP A 3 -25.35 -18.60 -21.98
C ASP A 3 -23.93 -18.03 -22.08
N ILE A 4 -23.79 -16.73 -21.84
CA ILE A 4 -22.55 -15.96 -21.97
C ILE A 4 -22.04 -15.52 -20.61
N LEU A 5 -20.78 -15.85 -20.31
CA LEU A 5 -20.07 -15.35 -19.14
C LEU A 5 -19.04 -14.30 -19.55
N LEU A 6 -19.09 -13.14 -18.91
CA LEU A 6 -18.08 -12.10 -19.01
C LEU A 6 -17.26 -12.08 -17.72
N LEU A 7 -15.95 -12.19 -17.84
CA LEU A 7 -15.04 -12.35 -16.70
C LEU A 7 -13.99 -11.24 -16.69
N GLU A 8 -14.06 -10.39 -15.67
CA GLU A 8 -12.93 -9.55 -15.30
C GLU A 8 -12.12 -10.27 -14.21
N PRO A 9 -10.80 -10.43 -14.36
CA PRO A 9 -10.00 -10.99 -13.28
C PRO A 9 -10.07 -10.13 -12.00
N GLY A 10 -9.73 -10.72 -10.85
CA GLY A 10 -9.83 -10.08 -9.52
C GLY A 10 -8.82 -8.96 -9.25
N TYR A 11 -8.62 -8.04 -10.19
CA TYR A 11 -7.78 -6.85 -10.05
C TYR A 11 -8.44 -5.80 -9.15
N ALA A 12 -7.63 -4.92 -8.54
CA ALA A 12 -8.15 -3.71 -7.91
C ALA A 12 -8.08 -2.56 -8.94
N ASN A 13 -9.22 -2.11 -9.46
CA ASN A 13 -9.27 -1.11 -10.53
C ASN A 13 -10.43 -0.14 -10.38
N LYS A 14 -10.20 1.11 -10.80
CA LYS A 14 -11.17 2.21 -10.61
C LYS A 14 -12.27 2.24 -11.67
N TYR A 15 -11.98 1.73 -12.86
CA TYR A 15 -12.81 1.84 -14.04
C TYR A 15 -13.45 0.49 -14.39
N PRO A 16 -14.74 0.47 -14.78
CA PRO A 16 -15.39 -0.71 -15.31
C PRO A 16 -14.71 -1.25 -16.59
N PRO A 17 -14.87 -2.55 -16.91
CA PRO A 17 -14.29 -3.15 -18.10
C PRO A 17 -15.06 -2.76 -19.37
N ILE A 18 -14.74 -1.60 -19.94
CA ILE A 18 -15.42 -1.01 -21.11
C ILE A 18 -15.57 -2.02 -22.27
N GLY A 19 -14.53 -2.82 -22.55
CA GLY A 19 -14.58 -3.85 -23.60
C GLY A 19 -15.65 -4.91 -23.35
N LEU A 20 -15.76 -5.40 -22.11
CA LEU A 20 -16.79 -6.38 -21.74
C LEU A 20 -18.19 -5.76 -21.74
N MET A 21 -18.33 -4.47 -21.38
CA MET A 21 -19.63 -3.78 -21.46
C MET A 21 -20.14 -3.69 -22.90
N LYS A 22 -19.27 -3.50 -23.89
CA LYS A 22 -19.63 -3.52 -25.32
C LYS A 22 -20.00 -4.92 -25.79
N ILE A 23 -19.23 -5.94 -25.39
CA ILE A 23 -19.53 -7.35 -25.68
C ILE A 23 -20.86 -7.77 -25.05
N SER A 24 -21.14 -7.33 -23.83
CA SER A 24 -22.44 -7.56 -23.18
C SER A 24 -23.57 -6.96 -24.00
N TYR A 25 -23.40 -5.71 -24.46
CA TYR A 25 -24.43 -5.06 -25.26
C TYR A 25 -24.74 -5.86 -26.53
N PHE A 26 -23.69 -6.29 -27.24
CA PHE A 26 -23.79 -7.14 -28.41
C PHE A 26 -24.58 -8.43 -28.12
N HIS A 27 -24.21 -9.18 -27.08
CA HIS A 27 -24.90 -10.42 -26.76
C HIS A 27 -26.35 -10.19 -26.28
N ARG A 28 -26.57 -9.26 -25.36
CA ARG A 28 -27.85 -9.07 -24.68
C ARG A 28 -28.90 -8.41 -25.58
N TYR A 29 -28.53 -7.38 -26.34
CA TYR A 29 -29.49 -6.56 -27.08
C TYR A 29 -29.53 -6.82 -28.58
N ILE A 30 -28.47 -7.41 -29.16
CA ILE A 30 -28.44 -7.76 -30.59
C ILE A 30 -28.71 -9.25 -30.79
N HIS A 31 -28.06 -10.11 -30.02
CA HIS A 31 -28.25 -11.57 -30.11
C HIS A 31 -29.35 -12.13 -29.20
N HIS A 32 -29.83 -11.35 -28.24
CA HIS A 32 -30.78 -11.78 -27.22
C HIS A 32 -30.28 -13.03 -26.46
N ASP A 33 -28.97 -13.07 -26.17
CA ASP A 33 -28.33 -14.08 -25.35
C ASP A 33 -28.48 -13.76 -23.85
N TYR A 34 -28.38 -14.79 -23.00
CA TYR A 34 -28.26 -14.59 -21.56
C TYR A 34 -26.83 -14.20 -21.22
N VAL A 35 -26.65 -13.06 -20.56
CA VAL A 35 -25.31 -12.53 -20.21
C VAL A 35 -25.20 -12.35 -18.71
N ARG A 36 -24.14 -12.90 -18.13
CA ARG A 36 -23.73 -12.69 -16.73
C ARG A 36 -22.30 -12.16 -16.67
N PHE A 37 -22.07 -11.17 -15.82
CA PHE A 37 -20.74 -10.67 -15.50
C PHE A 37 -20.27 -11.15 -14.13
N ALA A 38 -18.97 -11.40 -14.02
CA ALA A 38 -18.30 -11.71 -12.77
C ALA A 38 -16.92 -11.04 -12.70
N LYS A 39 -16.54 -10.62 -11.50
CA LYS A 39 -15.20 -10.14 -11.19
C LYS A 39 -14.49 -11.17 -10.30
N GLY A 40 -13.46 -11.83 -10.82
CA GLY A 40 -12.80 -12.94 -10.15
C GLY A 40 -13.47 -14.27 -10.49
N LYS A 41 -14.45 -14.70 -9.68
CA LYS A 41 -15.18 -15.97 -9.86
C LYS A 41 -16.69 -15.74 -9.72
N LEU A 42 -17.50 -16.67 -10.23
CA LEU A 42 -18.94 -16.61 -10.02
C LEU A 42 -19.29 -16.93 -8.56
N PRO A 43 -20.41 -16.37 -8.04
CA PRO A 43 -20.99 -16.79 -6.76
C PRO A 43 -21.33 -18.27 -6.72
N GLU A 44 -21.38 -18.85 -5.51
CA GLU A 44 -21.68 -20.27 -5.29
C GLU A 44 -23.01 -20.74 -5.91
N ALA A 45 -23.97 -19.82 -6.08
CA ALA A 45 -25.26 -20.10 -6.74
C ALA A 45 -25.13 -20.61 -8.19
N PHE A 46 -23.98 -20.36 -8.85
CA PHE A 46 -23.70 -20.83 -10.20
C PHE A 46 -22.80 -22.07 -10.24
N ASN A 47 -22.51 -22.69 -9.09
CA ASN A 47 -21.69 -23.90 -9.04
C ASN A 47 -22.26 -25.00 -9.94
N GLY A 48 -21.41 -25.57 -10.78
CA GLY A 48 -21.79 -26.61 -11.75
C GLY A 48 -22.44 -26.11 -13.04
N LYS A 49 -22.84 -24.83 -13.14
CA LYS A 49 -23.35 -24.27 -14.41
C LYS A 49 -22.21 -24.23 -15.44
N LYS A 50 -22.52 -24.67 -16.66
CA LYS A 50 -21.63 -24.59 -17.81
C LYS A 50 -22.10 -23.54 -18.82
N TRP A 51 -21.17 -22.78 -19.36
CA TRP A 51 -21.44 -21.63 -20.24
C TRP A 51 -21.12 -21.96 -21.70
N ASP A 52 -21.93 -21.42 -22.62
CA ASP A 52 -21.71 -21.62 -24.06
C ASP A 52 -20.48 -20.84 -24.54
N ARG A 53 -20.25 -19.63 -24.01
CA ARG A 53 -19.04 -18.83 -24.28
C ARG A 53 -18.59 -18.09 -23.03
N VAL A 54 -17.27 -17.92 -22.90
CA VAL A 54 -16.67 -17.12 -21.83
C VAL A 54 -15.69 -16.10 -22.40
N TYR A 55 -15.85 -14.84 -22.04
CA TYR A 55 -14.96 -13.74 -22.43
C TYR A 55 -14.15 -13.27 -21.23
N VAL A 56 -12.82 -13.33 -21.33
CA VAL A 56 -11.92 -12.86 -20.28
C VAL A 56 -11.22 -11.58 -20.75
N THR A 57 -11.42 -10.47 -20.03
CA THR A 57 -10.66 -9.25 -20.31
C THR A 57 -9.30 -9.27 -19.61
N THR A 58 -8.32 -8.62 -20.21
CA THR A 58 -6.97 -8.49 -19.67
C THR A 58 -6.58 -7.02 -19.48
N LEU A 59 -5.89 -6.72 -18.38
CA LEU A 59 -5.30 -5.39 -18.09
C LEU A 59 -3.79 -5.43 -18.31
N PHE A 60 -3.01 -4.78 -17.44
CA PHE A 60 -1.56 -4.68 -17.54
C PHE A 60 -0.88 -6.06 -17.53
N THR A 61 0.27 -6.16 -18.20
CA THR A 61 1.06 -7.38 -18.32
C THR A 61 1.54 -7.92 -16.97
N PHE A 62 1.86 -7.04 -16.03
CA PHE A 62 2.26 -7.44 -14.67
C PHE A 62 1.14 -8.06 -13.83
N GLU A 63 -0.11 -8.02 -14.30
CA GLU A 63 -1.25 -8.70 -13.68
C GLU A 63 -1.42 -10.14 -14.20
N TRP A 64 -0.46 -10.65 -14.99
CA TRP A 64 -0.47 -11.99 -15.56
C TRP A 64 -0.89 -13.10 -14.59
N PRO A 65 -0.44 -13.17 -13.31
CA PRO A 65 -0.87 -14.22 -12.40
C PRO A 65 -2.40 -14.30 -12.22
N LYS A 66 -3.07 -13.15 -12.08
CA LYS A 66 -4.54 -13.08 -11.95
C LYS A 66 -5.24 -13.32 -13.29
N THR A 67 -4.66 -12.85 -14.39
CA THR A 67 -5.15 -13.14 -15.74
C THR A 67 -5.16 -14.64 -16.01
N LYS A 68 -4.06 -15.32 -15.67
CA LYS A 68 -3.88 -16.76 -15.83
C LYS A 68 -4.94 -17.52 -15.04
N GLU A 69 -5.14 -17.19 -13.76
CA GLU A 69 -6.18 -17.80 -12.92
C GLU A 69 -7.58 -17.63 -13.52
N ALA A 70 -7.89 -16.45 -14.05
CA ALA A 70 -9.20 -16.19 -14.65
C ALA A 70 -9.43 -16.99 -15.95
N ILE A 71 -8.40 -17.16 -16.79
CA ILE A 71 -8.51 -17.98 -18.00
C ILE A 71 -8.65 -19.47 -17.63
N GLU A 72 -7.89 -19.96 -16.65
CA GLU A 72 -8.04 -21.32 -16.11
C GLU A 72 -9.45 -21.56 -15.56
N TYR A 73 -9.99 -20.58 -14.82
CA TYR A 73 -11.37 -20.61 -14.34
C TYR A 73 -12.38 -20.62 -15.50
N ALA A 74 -12.20 -19.78 -16.51
CA ALA A 74 -13.05 -19.75 -17.71
C ALA A 74 -13.10 -21.11 -18.42
N LEU A 75 -11.94 -21.76 -18.61
CA LEU A 75 -11.85 -23.10 -19.19
C LEU A 75 -12.55 -24.16 -18.32
N SER A 76 -12.56 -23.98 -16.99
CA SER A 76 -13.25 -24.89 -16.08
C SER A 76 -14.78 -24.78 -16.12
N VAL A 77 -15.34 -23.66 -16.58
CA VAL A 77 -16.79 -23.39 -16.57
C VAL A 77 -17.42 -23.35 -17.96
N VAL A 78 -16.63 -23.31 -19.03
CA VAL A 78 -17.15 -23.40 -20.41
C VAL A 78 -17.58 -24.84 -20.77
N LYS A 79 -18.54 -24.98 -21.68
CA LYS A 79 -18.94 -26.28 -22.28
C LYS A 79 -17.88 -26.81 -23.26
N ASP A 80 -17.32 -25.92 -24.08
CA ASP A 80 -16.28 -26.22 -25.07
C ASP A 80 -15.06 -25.29 -24.86
N PRO A 81 -13.85 -25.83 -24.62
CA PRO A 81 -12.65 -25.01 -24.38
C PRO A 81 -12.26 -24.10 -25.56
N THR A 82 -12.78 -24.32 -26.77
CA THR A 82 -12.58 -23.43 -27.93
C THR A 82 -13.51 -22.21 -27.94
N GLN A 83 -14.45 -22.14 -26.99
CA GLN A 83 -15.39 -21.03 -26.81
C GLN A 83 -14.98 -20.08 -25.66
N VAL A 84 -13.70 -20.11 -25.28
CA VAL A 84 -13.10 -19.10 -24.42
C VAL A 84 -12.39 -18.08 -25.28
N TYR A 85 -12.76 -16.81 -25.09
CA TYR A 85 -12.20 -15.66 -25.77
C TYR A 85 -11.42 -14.82 -24.76
N THR A 86 -10.30 -14.27 -25.17
CA THR A 86 -9.56 -13.29 -24.37
C THR A 86 -9.20 -12.08 -25.21
N GLY A 87 -9.06 -10.92 -24.57
CA GLY A 87 -8.77 -9.64 -25.21
C GLY A 87 -8.35 -8.57 -24.21
N GLY A 88 -7.96 -7.39 -24.69
CA GLY A 88 -7.48 -6.30 -23.84
C GLY A 88 -5.97 -6.08 -23.91
N ILE A 89 -5.41 -5.39 -22.91
CA ILE A 89 -4.05 -4.83 -22.98
C ILE A 89 -2.99 -5.94 -23.05
N LEU A 90 -2.91 -6.83 -22.06
CA LEU A 90 -1.96 -7.94 -22.04
C LEU A 90 -2.16 -8.88 -23.24
N ALA A 91 -3.41 -9.22 -23.55
CA ALA A 91 -3.75 -10.08 -24.70
C ALA A 91 -3.17 -9.56 -26.02
N THR A 92 -3.17 -8.23 -26.19
CA THR A 92 -2.62 -7.56 -27.37
C THR A 92 -1.10 -7.43 -27.33
N LEU A 93 -0.52 -7.12 -26.16
CA LEU A 93 0.92 -6.92 -26.01
C LEU A 93 1.70 -8.24 -25.98
N MET A 94 1.10 -9.32 -25.49
CA MET A 94 1.76 -10.60 -25.24
C MET A 94 1.00 -11.78 -25.88
N PRO A 95 0.71 -11.77 -27.20
CA PRO A 95 -0.11 -12.79 -27.84
C PRO A 95 0.50 -14.20 -27.76
N GLU A 96 1.83 -14.29 -27.88
CA GLU A 96 2.57 -15.56 -27.78
C GLU A 96 2.49 -16.16 -26.38
N LEU A 97 2.39 -15.33 -25.35
CA LEU A 97 2.21 -15.80 -23.97
C LEU A 97 0.86 -16.50 -23.82
N ILE A 98 -0.20 -15.95 -24.42
CA ILE A 98 -1.53 -16.56 -24.42
C ILE A 98 -1.50 -17.86 -25.22
N ALA A 99 -1.02 -17.83 -26.47
CA ALA A 99 -0.98 -19.00 -27.35
C ALA A 99 -0.23 -20.19 -26.72
N LYS A 100 0.91 -19.91 -26.06
CA LYS A 100 1.73 -20.93 -25.39
C LYS A 100 1.04 -21.56 -24.18
N ASN A 101 0.35 -20.77 -23.36
CA ASN A 101 -0.25 -21.26 -22.11
C ASN A 101 -1.67 -21.80 -22.31
N PHE A 102 -2.39 -21.31 -23.31
CA PHE A 102 -3.80 -21.57 -23.52
C PHE A 102 -4.12 -21.73 -25.03
N PRO A 103 -3.65 -22.81 -25.67
CA PRO A 103 -3.73 -22.97 -27.13
C PRO A 103 -5.16 -23.08 -27.68
N THR A 104 -6.14 -23.43 -26.85
CA THR A 104 -7.56 -23.48 -27.25
C THR A 104 -8.29 -22.15 -27.12
N VAL A 105 -7.70 -21.18 -26.41
CA VAL A 105 -8.32 -19.87 -26.17
C VAL A 105 -8.14 -18.98 -27.39
N LYS A 106 -9.25 -18.37 -27.84
CA LYS A 106 -9.24 -17.40 -28.94
C LYS A 106 -8.75 -16.05 -28.44
N ASN A 107 -7.51 -15.71 -28.76
CA ASN A 107 -6.90 -14.42 -28.41
C ASN A 107 -7.27 -13.35 -29.44
N ASN A 108 -7.96 -12.30 -29.00
CA ASN A 108 -8.38 -11.17 -29.84
C ASN A 108 -7.47 -9.98 -29.52
N THR A 109 -6.52 -9.70 -30.41
CA THR A 109 -5.57 -8.60 -30.27
C THR A 109 -6.10 -7.31 -30.90
N GLY A 110 -5.73 -6.17 -30.33
CA GLY A 110 -6.15 -4.86 -30.81
C GLY A 110 -7.60 -4.52 -30.46
N LEU A 111 -8.22 -3.70 -31.30
CA LEU A 111 -9.59 -3.22 -31.12
C LEU A 111 -10.60 -4.15 -31.79
N LEU A 112 -11.82 -4.20 -31.25
CA LEU A 112 -12.98 -4.81 -31.91
C LEU A 112 -13.66 -3.81 -32.86
N ASP A 113 -12.86 -3.12 -33.67
CA ASP A 113 -13.26 -1.97 -34.50
C ASP A 113 -13.65 -2.36 -35.94
N LYS A 114 -13.64 -3.66 -36.25
CA LYS A 114 -14.03 -4.23 -37.53
C LYS A 114 -15.19 -5.21 -37.34
N LYS A 115 -15.98 -5.37 -38.41
CA LYS A 115 -17.07 -6.35 -38.45
C LYS A 115 -16.48 -7.76 -38.43
N GLY A 116 -16.99 -8.64 -37.56
CA GLY A 116 -16.61 -10.06 -37.55
C GLY A 116 -15.28 -10.38 -36.85
N THR A 117 -14.74 -9.49 -36.02
CA THR A 117 -13.47 -9.70 -35.31
C THR A 117 -13.52 -10.90 -34.35
N LEU A 118 -14.65 -11.13 -33.67
CA LEU A 118 -14.88 -12.32 -32.82
C LEU A 118 -15.30 -13.56 -33.64
N GLY A 119 -15.57 -13.39 -34.93
CA GLY A 119 -16.00 -14.45 -35.84
C GLY A 119 -17.42 -14.96 -35.56
N LEU A 120 -18.31 -14.09 -35.07
CA LEU A 120 -19.68 -14.46 -34.73
C LEU A 120 -20.69 -14.02 -35.79
N GLU A 121 -21.79 -14.75 -35.92
CA GLU A 121 -22.91 -14.35 -36.77
C GLU A 121 -23.44 -12.98 -36.33
N HIS A 122 -23.94 -12.17 -37.27
CA HIS A 122 -24.46 -10.82 -37.01
C HIS A 122 -23.52 -9.87 -36.26
N GLU A 123 -22.23 -10.20 -36.12
CA GLU A 123 -21.27 -9.35 -35.46
C GLU A 123 -21.14 -8.01 -36.19
N GLU A 124 -21.44 -6.93 -35.47
CA GLU A 124 -21.23 -5.56 -35.92
C GLU A 124 -19.87 -5.02 -35.42
N CYS A 125 -19.58 -3.75 -35.65
CA CYS A 125 -18.42 -3.09 -35.07
C CYS A 125 -18.62 -2.91 -33.56
N ILE A 126 -18.17 -3.90 -32.76
CA ILE A 126 -18.42 -3.94 -31.30
C ILE A 126 -17.83 -2.71 -30.61
N ASP A 127 -16.68 -2.20 -31.05
CA ASP A 127 -16.03 -1.03 -30.46
C ASP A 127 -16.91 0.25 -30.53
N ARG A 128 -17.90 0.30 -31.42
CA ARG A 128 -18.81 1.44 -31.57
C ARG A 128 -20.17 1.25 -30.90
N LEU A 129 -20.40 0.11 -30.25
CA LEU A 129 -21.65 -0.16 -29.56
C LEU A 129 -21.76 0.62 -28.25
N THR A 130 -23.02 0.83 -27.83
CA THR A 130 -23.38 1.39 -26.53
C THR A 130 -22.85 0.49 -25.41
N LEU A 131 -22.45 1.08 -24.28
CA LEU A 131 -22.00 0.32 -23.12
C LEU A 131 -23.20 -0.23 -22.35
N ASP A 132 -23.21 -1.53 -22.06
CA ASP A 132 -24.18 -2.12 -21.15
C ASP A 132 -23.77 -1.87 -19.71
N TYR A 133 -24.37 -0.87 -19.06
CA TYR A 133 -24.13 -0.59 -17.65
C TYR A 133 -24.79 -1.61 -16.73
N GLY A 134 -25.79 -2.35 -17.22
CA GLY A 134 -26.54 -3.31 -16.42
C GLY A 134 -25.68 -4.47 -15.91
N ILE A 135 -24.56 -4.79 -16.56
CA ILE A 135 -23.65 -5.82 -16.04
C ILE A 135 -22.98 -5.43 -14.72
N LEU A 136 -22.90 -4.13 -14.39
CA LEU A 136 -22.30 -3.69 -13.13
C LEU A 136 -23.17 -4.07 -11.92
N ASP A 137 -24.48 -4.21 -12.13
CA ASP A 137 -25.41 -4.64 -11.10
C ASP A 137 -25.19 -6.12 -10.73
N ASP A 138 -24.61 -6.94 -11.61
CA ASP A 138 -24.32 -8.36 -11.35
C ASP A 138 -23.37 -8.57 -10.16
N ILE A 139 -22.54 -7.56 -9.85
CA ILE A 139 -21.50 -7.61 -8.82
C ILE A 139 -21.62 -6.46 -7.80
N ALA A 140 -22.74 -5.74 -7.76
CA ALA A 140 -22.88 -4.54 -6.94
C ALA A 140 -22.68 -4.79 -5.43
N ASP A 141 -23.01 -6.00 -4.96
CA ASP A 141 -22.83 -6.43 -3.57
C ASP A 141 -21.37 -6.80 -3.24
N GLU A 142 -20.55 -7.07 -4.26
CA GLU A 142 -19.15 -7.50 -4.12
C GLU A 142 -18.17 -6.36 -4.41
N TYR A 143 -18.44 -5.56 -5.44
CA TYR A 143 -17.54 -4.52 -5.90
C TYR A 143 -18.27 -3.37 -6.61
N VAL A 144 -18.05 -2.15 -6.13
CA VAL A 144 -18.53 -0.93 -6.78
C VAL A 144 -17.34 -0.15 -7.30
N TYR A 145 -17.23 -0.02 -8.63
CA TYR A 145 -16.17 0.78 -9.26
C TYR A 145 -16.26 2.24 -8.81
N PRO A 146 -15.20 2.86 -8.30
CA PRO A 146 -15.20 4.28 -7.92
C PRO A 146 -15.72 5.24 -8.99
N ALA A 147 -15.55 4.92 -10.28
CA ALA A 147 -15.98 5.75 -11.40
C ALA A 147 -17.33 5.33 -12.02
N HIS A 148 -18.11 4.42 -11.42
CA HIS A 148 -19.30 3.80 -12.05
C HIS A 148 -20.38 4.81 -12.53
N ASP A 149 -20.49 5.98 -11.90
CA ASP A 149 -21.48 7.03 -12.27
C ASP A 149 -20.92 8.04 -13.28
N ALA A 150 -20.43 7.52 -14.41
CA ALA A 150 -19.93 8.32 -15.52
C ALA A 150 -20.24 7.68 -16.88
N TYR A 151 -20.41 8.51 -17.91
CA TYR A 151 -20.28 8.05 -19.29
C TYR A 151 -18.82 7.76 -19.59
N PHE A 152 -18.54 6.56 -20.08
CA PHE A 152 -17.21 6.17 -20.57
C PHE A 152 -17.24 6.15 -22.09
N THR A 153 -16.45 7.01 -22.73
CA THR A 153 -16.44 7.09 -24.20
C THR A 153 -15.10 7.61 -24.73
N TYR A 154 -15.00 7.68 -26.04
CA TYR A 154 -13.84 8.15 -26.79
C TYR A 154 -14.34 9.07 -27.90
N MET A 155 -13.79 10.27 -27.97
CA MET A 155 -14.03 11.19 -29.09
C MET A 155 -12.88 11.16 -30.11
N THR A 156 -11.77 10.54 -29.74
CA THR A 156 -10.58 10.27 -30.57
C THR A 156 -10.00 8.91 -30.15
N ARG A 157 -9.27 8.26 -31.07
CA ARG A 157 -8.54 7.00 -30.81
C ARG A 157 -7.15 7.06 -31.40
N GLY A 158 -6.23 6.27 -30.84
CA GLY A 158 -4.81 6.26 -31.19
C GLY A 158 -4.04 7.51 -30.77
N CYS A 159 -2.72 7.47 -30.92
CA CYS A 159 -1.84 8.61 -30.67
C CYS A 159 -0.65 8.60 -31.66
N GLY A 160 -0.27 9.78 -32.15
CA GLY A 160 0.82 9.93 -33.12
C GLY A 160 2.18 10.25 -32.51
N MET A 161 2.31 10.33 -31.19
CA MET A 161 3.54 10.78 -30.51
C MET A 161 4.66 9.74 -30.45
N LYS A 162 4.33 8.48 -30.73
CA LYS A 162 5.27 7.36 -30.80
C LYS A 162 6.23 7.22 -29.61
N CYS A 163 5.77 7.50 -28.39
CA CYS A 163 6.54 7.29 -27.16
C CYS A 163 6.87 5.80 -26.98
N ALA A 164 8.15 5.45 -26.83
CA ALA A 164 8.62 4.07 -26.78
C ALA A 164 8.04 3.27 -25.60
N PHE A 165 7.75 3.92 -24.46
CA PHE A 165 7.15 3.27 -23.29
C PHE A 165 5.64 3.00 -23.42
N CYS A 166 4.97 3.53 -24.46
CA CYS A 166 3.52 3.61 -24.51
C CYS A 166 2.89 2.49 -25.34
N ALA A 167 1.96 1.74 -24.74
CA ALA A 167 1.24 0.64 -25.39
C ALA A 167 0.30 1.08 -26.52
N VAL A 168 -0.07 2.37 -26.58
CA VAL A 168 -1.07 2.90 -27.53
C VAL A 168 -0.67 2.63 -28.98
N GLN A 169 0.62 2.65 -29.33
CA GLN A 169 1.07 2.39 -30.69
C GLN A 169 0.72 0.98 -31.17
N THR A 170 0.67 0.01 -30.25
CA THR A 170 0.32 -1.37 -30.54
C THR A 170 -1.19 -1.61 -30.43
N LEU A 171 -1.83 -1.01 -29.42
CA LEU A 171 -3.26 -1.18 -29.15
C LEU A 171 -4.13 -0.44 -30.16
N GLU A 172 -3.74 0.78 -30.52
CA GLU A 172 -4.49 1.72 -31.34
C GLU A 172 -3.56 2.43 -32.35
N PRO A 173 -3.02 1.69 -33.33
CA PRO A 173 -2.01 2.20 -34.26
C PRO A 173 -2.52 3.32 -35.17
N GLU A 174 -3.82 3.35 -35.46
CA GLU A 174 -4.46 4.34 -36.31
C GLU A 174 -5.06 5.48 -35.48
N TYR A 175 -4.83 6.72 -35.92
CA TYR A 175 -5.42 7.89 -35.27
C TYR A 175 -6.77 8.24 -35.86
N TYR A 176 -7.83 8.13 -35.06
CA TYR A 176 -9.17 8.59 -35.39
C TYR A 176 -9.38 9.99 -34.81
N PRO A 177 -9.52 11.05 -35.66
CA PRO A 177 -9.53 12.42 -35.20
C PRO A 177 -10.86 12.85 -34.59
N TYR A 178 -11.96 12.14 -34.84
CA TYR A 178 -13.27 12.51 -34.33
C TYR A 178 -14.23 11.32 -34.35
N ILE A 179 -14.92 11.14 -33.24
CA ILE A 179 -15.97 10.15 -33.01
C ILE A 179 -17.08 10.88 -32.24
N SER A 180 -18.24 11.05 -32.87
CA SER A 180 -19.39 11.63 -32.19
C SER A 180 -19.91 10.68 -31.11
N ILE A 181 -20.32 11.25 -29.98
CA ILE A 181 -20.80 10.51 -28.80
C ILE A 181 -22.28 10.78 -28.49
N THR A 182 -22.91 11.67 -29.25
CA THR A 182 -24.30 12.10 -29.05
C THR A 182 -25.28 10.92 -29.02
N GLU A 183 -25.26 10.08 -30.06
CA GLU A 183 -26.17 8.93 -30.13
C GLU A 183 -25.89 7.89 -29.03
N THR A 184 -24.61 7.67 -28.71
CA THR A 184 -24.21 6.74 -27.64
C THR A 184 -24.74 7.20 -26.28
N ILE A 185 -24.59 8.49 -25.94
CA ILE A 185 -25.12 9.05 -24.69
C ILE A 185 -26.64 8.96 -24.66
N ARG A 186 -27.33 9.30 -25.76
CA ARG A 186 -28.80 9.19 -25.84
C ARG A 186 -29.27 7.77 -25.51
N ARG A 187 -28.65 6.75 -26.11
CA ARG A 187 -28.98 5.35 -25.84
C ARG A 187 -28.68 4.92 -24.41
N VAL A 188 -27.57 5.39 -23.83
CA VAL A 188 -27.27 5.13 -22.41
C VAL A 188 -28.36 5.73 -21.52
N ASP A 189 -28.81 6.94 -21.80
CA ASP A 189 -29.86 7.61 -21.03
C ASP A 189 -31.19 6.86 -21.11
N GLU A 190 -31.58 6.46 -22.32
CA GLU A 190 -32.81 5.71 -22.59
C GLU A 190 -32.83 4.35 -21.87
N GLN A 191 -31.70 3.63 -21.85
CA GLN A 191 -31.65 2.26 -21.35
C GLN A 191 -31.22 2.13 -19.89
N PHE A 192 -30.26 2.95 -19.45
CA PHE A 192 -29.60 2.83 -18.14
C PHE A 192 -29.74 4.07 -17.27
N GLY A 193 -30.43 5.09 -17.77
CA GLY A 193 -30.57 6.38 -17.10
C GLY A 193 -29.30 7.24 -17.14
N PRO A 194 -29.46 8.56 -16.92
CA PRO A 194 -28.39 9.52 -17.12
C PRO A 194 -27.28 9.37 -16.08
N LYS A 195 -26.03 9.53 -16.53
CA LYS A 195 -24.84 9.50 -15.67
C LYS A 195 -24.37 10.90 -15.29
N LYS A 196 -23.71 11.01 -14.14
CA LYS A 196 -23.27 12.29 -13.61
C LYS A 196 -22.14 12.90 -14.44
N ASP A 197 -21.04 12.18 -14.62
CA ASP A 197 -19.80 12.70 -15.22
C ASP A 197 -19.53 12.16 -16.64
N LEU A 198 -18.65 12.83 -17.38
CA LEU A 198 -18.14 12.39 -18.68
C LEU A 198 -16.64 12.09 -18.59
N LEU A 199 -16.28 10.81 -18.71
CA LEU A 199 -14.91 10.32 -18.67
C LEU A 199 -14.48 9.90 -20.08
N LEU A 200 -13.61 10.70 -20.68
CA LEU A 200 -13.08 10.51 -22.02
C LEU A 200 -11.76 9.76 -21.94
N MET A 201 -11.71 8.60 -22.61
CA MET A 201 -10.57 7.67 -22.62
C MET A 201 -9.65 7.89 -23.83
N ASP A 202 -9.82 9.02 -24.52
CA ASP A 202 -9.01 9.53 -25.61
C ASP A 202 -7.51 9.52 -25.29
N ASN A 203 -6.68 8.87 -26.11
CA ASN A 203 -5.22 8.85 -25.87
C ASN A 203 -4.58 10.23 -26.04
N ASN A 204 -5.07 11.06 -26.95
CA ASN A 204 -4.61 12.44 -27.15
C ASN A 204 -5.62 13.29 -27.94
N VAL A 205 -6.60 13.85 -27.22
CA VAL A 205 -7.64 14.71 -27.83
C VAL A 205 -7.06 15.97 -28.48
N LEU A 206 -5.98 16.53 -27.92
CA LEU A 206 -5.37 17.77 -28.40
C LEU A 206 -4.73 17.61 -29.78
N ARG A 207 -4.49 16.37 -30.24
CA ARG A 207 -4.00 16.13 -31.60
C ARG A 207 -5.08 16.33 -32.66
N SER A 208 -6.35 16.36 -32.29
CA SER A 208 -7.44 16.37 -33.27
C SER A 208 -7.45 17.69 -34.06
N PRO A 209 -7.53 17.65 -35.41
CA PRO A 209 -7.83 18.82 -36.21
C PRO A 209 -9.28 19.29 -36.05
N ARG A 210 -10.16 18.46 -35.47
CA ARG A 210 -11.58 18.75 -35.21
C ARG A 210 -11.83 19.05 -33.72
N PHE A 211 -10.83 19.59 -33.04
CA PHE A 211 -10.88 19.85 -31.60
C PHE A 211 -12.05 20.75 -31.20
N ASP A 212 -12.35 21.81 -31.97
CA ASP A 212 -13.45 22.71 -31.64
C ASP A 212 -14.81 22.04 -31.70
N GLU A 213 -15.01 21.16 -32.68
CA GLU A 213 -16.23 20.37 -32.83
C GLU A 213 -16.42 19.40 -31.67
N ILE A 214 -15.34 18.76 -31.20
CA ILE A 214 -15.35 17.93 -29.99
C ILE A 214 -15.84 18.75 -28.79
N ILE A 215 -15.30 19.95 -28.59
CA ILE A 215 -15.68 20.83 -27.47
C ILE A 215 -17.15 21.27 -27.59
N ASP A 216 -17.60 21.63 -28.80
CA ASP A 216 -18.99 22.06 -29.02
C ASP A 216 -19.99 20.93 -28.81
N GLU A 217 -19.68 19.70 -29.25
CA GLU A 217 -20.52 18.54 -28.98
C GLU A 217 -20.62 18.23 -27.47
N ILE A 218 -19.49 18.24 -26.75
CA ILE A 218 -19.49 18.04 -25.28
C ILE A 218 -20.37 19.09 -24.58
N LYS A 219 -20.31 20.35 -25.03
CA LYS A 219 -21.16 21.43 -24.48
C LYS A 219 -22.63 21.20 -24.80
N ALA A 220 -22.95 20.81 -26.03
CA ALA A 220 -24.32 20.50 -26.46
C ALA A 220 -24.93 19.35 -25.63
N LEU A 221 -24.10 18.42 -25.17
CA LEU A 221 -24.49 17.30 -24.30
C LEU A 221 -24.61 17.69 -22.81
N GLY A 222 -24.53 18.99 -22.48
CA GLY A 222 -24.75 19.50 -21.14
C GLY A 222 -23.54 19.35 -20.20
N PHE A 223 -22.32 19.43 -20.75
CA PHE A 223 -21.07 19.41 -19.97
C PHE A 223 -20.25 20.71 -20.10
N ALA A 224 -20.91 21.82 -20.45
CA ALA A 224 -20.32 23.15 -20.42
C ALA A 224 -19.94 23.57 -18.98
N LYS A 225 -19.09 24.59 -18.85
CA LYS A 225 -18.62 25.13 -17.57
C LYS A 225 -19.79 25.40 -16.60
N GLY A 226 -19.69 24.88 -15.39
CA GLY A 226 -20.72 25.03 -14.36
C GLY A 226 -21.93 24.10 -14.51
N ALA A 227 -21.87 23.11 -15.41
CA ALA A 227 -22.93 22.11 -15.57
C ALA A 227 -23.27 21.37 -14.27
N THR A 228 -24.57 21.15 -14.06
CA THR A 228 -25.09 20.41 -12.89
C THR A 228 -25.90 19.20 -13.33
N TYR A 229 -25.97 18.22 -12.45
CA TYR A 229 -26.74 16.98 -12.58
C TYR A 229 -27.65 16.83 -11.38
N ILE A 230 -28.89 16.41 -11.63
CA ILE A 230 -29.84 16.06 -10.57
C ILE A 230 -29.84 14.55 -10.46
N ASN A 231 -29.40 14.03 -9.32
CA ASN A 231 -29.35 12.60 -9.10
C ASN A 231 -30.80 12.04 -9.07
N PRO A 232 -31.17 11.12 -9.98
CA PRO A 232 -32.55 10.66 -10.11
C PRO A 232 -33.01 9.84 -8.90
N LYS A 233 -32.08 9.22 -8.15
CA LYS A 233 -32.39 8.44 -6.94
C LYS A 233 -32.60 9.31 -5.70
N THR A 234 -31.90 10.44 -5.59
CA THR A 234 -31.86 11.26 -4.36
C THR A 234 -32.44 12.67 -4.52
N GLY A 235 -32.70 13.12 -5.75
CA GLY A 235 -33.14 14.49 -6.07
C GLY A 235 -32.07 15.58 -5.84
N LYS A 236 -30.87 15.22 -5.36
CA LYS A 236 -29.83 16.20 -5.04
C LYS A 236 -29.18 16.74 -6.31
N ARG A 237 -29.03 18.07 -6.37
CA ARG A 237 -28.25 18.76 -7.41
C ARG A 237 -26.76 18.72 -7.06
N VAL A 238 -25.95 18.25 -7.99
CA VAL A 238 -24.48 18.14 -7.87
C VAL A 238 -23.82 18.68 -9.15
N GLN A 239 -22.52 18.99 -9.09
CA GLN A 239 -21.75 19.41 -10.26
C GLN A 239 -21.40 18.21 -11.15
N ARG A 240 -21.40 18.42 -12.47
CA ARG A 240 -20.87 17.47 -13.46
C ARG A 240 -19.43 17.78 -13.77
N PHE A 241 -18.67 16.76 -14.16
CA PHE A 241 -17.29 16.93 -14.59
C PHE A 241 -17.00 16.27 -15.93
N VAL A 242 -16.12 16.89 -16.70
CA VAL A 242 -15.44 16.29 -17.86
C VAL A 242 -14.02 15.93 -17.43
N ASP A 243 -13.59 14.70 -17.73
CA ASP A 243 -12.25 14.22 -17.45
C ASP A 243 -11.65 13.57 -18.71
N PHE A 244 -10.66 14.23 -19.32
CA PHE A 244 -9.79 13.62 -20.33
C PHE A 244 -8.75 12.74 -19.64
N ASN A 245 -9.14 11.49 -19.38
CA ASN A 245 -8.53 10.68 -18.35
C ASN A 245 -7.10 10.21 -18.66
N GLN A 246 -6.79 9.97 -19.94
CA GLN A 246 -5.45 9.55 -20.38
C GLN A 246 -4.43 10.69 -20.38
N GLY A 247 -4.87 11.93 -20.14
CA GLY A 247 -4.00 13.10 -20.12
C GLY A 247 -4.07 13.95 -21.39
N LEU A 248 -3.60 15.18 -21.24
CA LEU A 248 -3.48 16.20 -22.25
C LEU A 248 -1.99 16.46 -22.46
N ASP A 249 -1.57 16.43 -23.72
CA ASP A 249 -0.19 16.67 -24.09
C ASP A 249 0.18 18.16 -23.95
N ALA A 250 1.15 18.46 -23.07
CA ALA A 250 1.61 19.82 -22.81
C ALA A 250 2.11 20.54 -24.07
N PHE A 251 2.74 19.82 -25.02
CA PHE A 251 3.26 20.43 -26.25
C PHE A 251 2.15 20.85 -27.21
N LEU A 252 0.99 20.20 -27.15
CA LEU A 252 -0.14 20.47 -28.03
C LEU A 252 -1.12 21.50 -27.45
N LEU A 253 -0.93 21.93 -26.20
CA LEU A 253 -1.82 22.89 -25.54
C LEU A 253 -1.50 24.33 -25.96
N THR A 254 -2.21 24.80 -26.98
CA THR A 254 -2.13 26.19 -27.47
C THR A 254 -3.06 27.12 -26.68
N PRO A 255 -2.87 28.45 -26.72
CA PRO A 255 -3.80 29.40 -26.10
C PRO A 255 -5.25 29.20 -26.55
N HIS A 256 -5.45 28.92 -27.84
CA HIS A 256 -6.76 28.61 -28.39
C HIS A 256 -7.36 27.36 -27.74
N LYS A 257 -6.62 26.24 -27.69
CA LYS A 257 -7.12 24.99 -27.09
C LYS A 257 -7.39 25.14 -25.59
N ALA A 258 -6.53 25.85 -24.86
CA ALA A 258 -6.74 26.13 -23.44
C ALA A 258 -8.02 26.94 -23.20
N LYS A 259 -8.29 27.95 -24.04
CA LYS A 259 -9.55 28.71 -24.00
C LYS A 259 -10.76 27.81 -24.21
N ARG A 260 -10.73 26.95 -25.24
CA ARG A 260 -11.81 26.02 -25.56
C ARG A 260 -12.03 24.98 -24.45
N LEU A 261 -10.97 24.43 -23.85
CA LEU A 261 -11.08 23.57 -22.65
C LEU A 261 -11.73 24.29 -21.46
N GLY A 262 -11.42 25.58 -21.28
CA GLY A 262 -11.98 26.42 -20.22
C GLY A 262 -13.50 26.64 -20.33
N GLU A 263 -14.12 26.30 -21.46
CA GLU A 263 -15.57 26.32 -21.70
C GLU A 263 -16.30 25.08 -21.17
N LEU A 264 -15.55 24.03 -20.79
CA LEU A 264 -16.10 22.78 -20.26
C LEU A 264 -16.17 22.78 -18.74
N ALA A 265 -16.98 21.90 -18.16
CA ALA A 265 -16.91 21.54 -16.75
C ALA A 265 -15.70 20.62 -16.46
N ILE A 266 -14.51 20.95 -16.99
CA ILE A 266 -13.32 20.11 -16.89
C ILE A 266 -12.81 20.02 -15.45
N ARG A 267 -12.66 18.81 -14.92
CA ARG A 267 -12.14 18.57 -13.57
C ARG A 267 -11.68 17.10 -13.37
N PRO A 268 -10.37 16.84 -13.20
CA PRO A 268 -9.24 17.74 -13.42
C PRO A 268 -8.91 17.90 -14.91
N ALA A 269 -8.18 18.97 -15.27
CA ALA A 269 -7.38 18.96 -16.49
C ALA A 269 -6.05 18.25 -16.22
N ARG A 270 -5.84 17.09 -16.83
CA ARG A 270 -4.67 16.23 -16.61
C ARG A 270 -3.58 16.58 -17.61
N ILE A 271 -2.57 17.37 -17.24
CA ILE A 271 -1.46 17.72 -18.14
C ILE A 271 -0.32 16.73 -17.91
N ALA A 272 0.12 16.03 -18.94
CA ALA A 272 1.23 15.07 -18.83
C ALA A 272 2.55 15.77 -18.49
N PHE A 273 3.29 15.25 -17.51
CA PHE A 273 4.62 15.75 -17.11
C PHE A 273 5.54 14.57 -16.77
N ASP A 274 5.61 13.63 -17.71
CA ASP A 274 6.26 12.33 -17.49
C ASP A 274 7.79 12.42 -17.36
N HIS A 275 8.44 13.49 -17.82
CA HIS A 275 9.90 13.65 -17.82
C HIS A 275 10.29 15.11 -17.56
N ILE A 276 11.46 15.34 -16.96
CA ILE A 276 11.88 16.67 -16.50
C ILE A 276 12.14 17.63 -17.67
N GLU A 277 12.55 17.09 -18.81
CA GLU A 277 12.82 17.80 -20.06
C GLU A 277 11.56 18.48 -20.62
N ASP A 278 10.37 18.01 -20.23
CA ASP A 278 9.08 18.61 -20.59
C ASP A 278 8.69 19.82 -19.69
N ALA A 279 9.53 20.23 -18.74
CA ALA A 279 9.19 21.20 -17.69
C ALA A 279 8.66 22.54 -18.22
N GLU A 280 9.29 23.13 -19.24
CA GLU A 280 8.85 24.43 -19.77
C GLU A 280 7.54 24.32 -20.55
N ALA A 281 7.36 23.24 -21.31
CA ALA A 281 6.08 22.96 -21.97
C ALA A 281 4.97 22.76 -20.94
N TYR A 282 5.24 22.01 -19.87
CA TYR A 282 4.31 21.80 -18.77
C TYR A 282 3.94 23.10 -18.04
N LYS A 283 4.92 23.91 -17.62
CA LYS A 283 4.69 25.22 -16.97
C LYS A 283 3.81 26.12 -17.83
N LYS A 284 4.13 26.22 -19.13
CA LYS A 284 3.33 27.00 -20.10
C LYS A 284 1.89 26.47 -20.18
N ALA A 285 1.71 25.17 -20.31
CA ALA A 285 0.40 24.55 -20.43
C ALA A 285 -0.48 24.80 -19.18
N ILE A 286 0.09 24.66 -17.99
CA ILE A 286 -0.57 24.92 -16.72
C ILE A 286 -1.01 26.38 -16.58
N ARG A 287 -0.14 27.35 -16.94
CA ARG A 287 -0.49 28.78 -16.92
C ARG A 287 -1.65 29.09 -17.88
N LEU A 288 -1.59 28.58 -19.11
CA LEU A 288 -2.67 28.75 -20.09
C LEU A 288 -4.01 28.19 -19.58
N CYS A 289 -4.00 27.01 -18.94
CA CYS A 289 -5.20 26.45 -18.30
C CYS A 289 -5.75 27.39 -17.22
N ALA A 290 -4.89 27.85 -16.31
CA ALA A 290 -5.30 28.72 -15.19
C ALA A 290 -5.87 30.06 -15.68
N GLU A 291 -5.23 30.70 -16.65
CA GLU A 291 -5.68 31.96 -17.28
C GLU A 291 -7.04 31.82 -17.96
N ASN A 292 -7.39 30.62 -18.43
CA ASN A 292 -8.70 30.31 -19.02
C ASN A 292 -9.71 29.75 -18.00
N GLY A 293 -9.43 29.94 -16.70
CA GLY A 293 -10.33 29.62 -15.61
C GLY A 293 -10.48 28.13 -15.33
N ILE A 294 -9.47 27.32 -15.67
CA ILE A 294 -9.34 25.92 -15.24
C ILE A 294 -8.54 25.91 -13.93
N THR A 295 -9.22 25.72 -12.81
CA THR A 295 -8.64 25.87 -11.46
C THR A 295 -8.33 24.53 -10.78
N HIS A 296 -8.62 23.41 -11.43
CA HIS A 296 -8.34 22.07 -10.92
C HIS A 296 -7.57 21.27 -11.97
N MET A 297 -6.27 21.12 -11.75
CA MET A 297 -5.34 20.47 -12.66
C MET A 297 -4.63 19.32 -11.95
N SER A 298 -4.14 18.37 -12.74
CA SER A 298 -3.27 17.32 -12.25
C SER A 298 -2.22 16.94 -13.27
N ASN A 299 -1.23 16.18 -12.86
CA ASN A 299 -0.22 15.63 -13.76
C ASN A 299 0.08 14.18 -13.44
N TYR A 300 0.39 13.40 -14.48
CA TYR A 300 1.06 12.11 -14.34
C TYR A 300 2.56 12.36 -14.34
N LEU A 301 3.26 11.77 -13.37
CA LEU A 301 4.72 11.85 -13.24
C LEU A 301 5.27 10.43 -13.31
N LEU A 302 5.71 10.01 -14.49
CA LEU A 302 6.38 8.73 -14.65
C LEU A 302 7.76 8.78 -13.98
N TYR A 303 8.05 7.86 -13.07
CA TYR A 303 9.39 7.73 -12.46
C TYR A 303 9.95 6.33 -12.68
N ASN A 304 11.21 6.08 -12.33
CA ASN A 304 11.85 4.76 -12.51
C ASN A 304 12.01 4.37 -13.99
N GLY A 305 12.06 5.37 -14.88
CA GLY A 305 12.22 5.22 -16.32
C GLY A 305 13.64 4.82 -16.75
N VAL A 306 13.75 4.41 -18.00
CA VAL A 306 15.02 4.23 -18.74
C VAL A 306 15.11 5.28 -19.83
N ASP A 307 16.28 5.42 -20.46
CA ASP A 307 16.40 6.26 -21.65
C ASP A 307 15.40 5.82 -22.72
N PHE A 308 14.70 6.77 -23.32
CA PHE A 308 13.72 6.47 -24.36
C PHE A 308 13.52 7.64 -25.31
N THR A 309 12.82 7.38 -26.41
CA THR A 309 12.43 8.41 -27.38
C THR A 309 10.90 8.52 -27.49
N GLY A 310 10.42 9.73 -27.70
CA GLY A 310 8.99 10.00 -27.82
C GLY A 310 8.74 11.47 -28.12
N LYS A 311 7.57 11.81 -28.67
CA LYS A 311 7.20 13.19 -29.00
C LYS A 311 8.24 13.92 -29.87
N GLY A 312 9.06 13.19 -30.64
CA GLY A 312 10.15 13.76 -31.44
C GLY A 312 11.42 14.13 -30.68
N HIS A 313 11.56 13.75 -29.40
CA HIS A 313 12.70 14.04 -28.54
C HIS A 313 13.27 12.77 -27.91
N SER A 314 14.50 12.88 -27.40
CA SER A 314 15.14 11.87 -26.54
C SER A 314 15.04 12.31 -25.09
N TYR A 315 14.82 11.35 -24.22
CA TYR A 315 14.69 11.55 -22.78
C TYR A 315 15.70 10.66 -22.05
N HIS A 316 16.36 11.20 -21.03
CA HIS A 316 17.31 10.43 -20.23
C HIS A 316 16.59 9.53 -19.22
N ALA A 317 17.31 8.52 -18.72
CA ALA A 317 16.79 7.66 -17.67
C ALA A 317 16.49 8.45 -16.38
N ASP A 318 15.24 8.42 -15.94
CA ASP A 318 14.75 9.17 -14.78
C ASP A 318 15.57 8.91 -13.51
N THR A 319 15.97 9.99 -12.84
CA THR A 319 16.61 9.97 -11.52
C THR A 319 15.60 10.30 -10.40
N PRO A 320 15.86 9.93 -9.14
CA PRO A 320 15.08 10.41 -8.00
C PRO A 320 14.94 11.94 -7.96
N GLU A 321 16.02 12.66 -8.27
CA GLU A 321 16.08 14.12 -8.35
C GLU A 321 15.12 14.67 -9.40
N ASP A 322 15.03 14.03 -10.57
CA ASP A 322 14.08 14.43 -11.62
C ASP A 322 12.62 14.30 -11.15
N LEU A 323 12.28 13.23 -10.41
CA LEU A 323 10.96 13.11 -9.83
C LEU A 323 10.68 14.21 -8.80
N TYR A 324 11.66 14.51 -7.93
CA TYR A 324 11.55 15.58 -6.94
C TYR A 324 11.26 16.92 -7.63
N GLU A 325 12.08 17.28 -8.62
CA GLU A 325 11.97 18.56 -9.33
C GLU A 325 10.60 18.70 -10.02
N ARG A 326 10.08 17.64 -10.63
CA ARG A 326 8.75 17.68 -11.26
C ARG A 326 7.61 17.91 -10.26
N MET A 327 7.69 17.28 -9.09
CA MET A 327 6.72 17.53 -8.01
C MET A 327 6.88 18.96 -7.44
N HIS A 328 8.11 19.42 -7.25
CA HIS A 328 8.43 20.75 -6.75
C HIS A 328 7.91 21.85 -7.70
N ILE A 329 8.15 21.72 -9.02
CA ILE A 329 7.62 22.62 -10.05
C ILE A 329 6.09 22.70 -9.98
N SER A 330 5.40 21.57 -9.79
CA SER A 330 3.94 21.56 -9.72
C SER A 330 3.41 22.31 -8.49
N MET A 331 4.10 22.19 -7.36
CA MET A 331 3.79 22.92 -6.14
C MET A 331 4.04 24.42 -6.28
N ASP A 332 5.22 24.81 -6.79
CA ASP A 332 5.60 26.21 -7.00
C ASP A 332 4.63 26.92 -7.95
N LEU A 333 4.27 26.27 -9.08
CA LEU A 333 3.28 26.79 -10.01
C LEU A 333 1.92 27.03 -9.34
N GLN A 334 1.51 26.16 -8.42
CA GLN A 334 0.24 26.35 -7.72
C GLN A 334 0.28 27.61 -6.86
N GLU A 335 1.36 27.83 -6.11
CA GLU A 335 1.54 29.02 -5.27
C GLU A 335 1.65 30.30 -6.12
N GLU A 336 2.43 30.26 -7.20
CA GLU A 336 2.55 31.33 -8.19
C GLU A 336 1.18 31.73 -8.72
N LEU A 337 0.38 30.75 -9.16
CA LEU A 337 -0.93 30.98 -9.75
C LEU A 337 -1.97 31.46 -8.75
N ILE A 338 -1.97 30.96 -7.51
CA ILE A 338 -2.86 31.48 -6.46
C ILE A 338 -2.57 32.96 -6.22
N LYS A 339 -1.28 33.34 -6.19
CA LYS A 339 -0.86 34.73 -5.97
C LYS A 339 -1.22 35.62 -7.16
N SER A 340 -0.97 35.18 -8.39
CA SER A 340 -1.16 36.00 -9.60
C SER A 340 -2.63 36.12 -10.02
N THR A 341 -3.42 35.06 -9.88
CA THR A 341 -4.84 35.04 -10.28
C THR A 341 -5.78 35.56 -9.19
N GLY A 342 -5.33 35.58 -7.93
CA GLY A 342 -6.15 35.98 -6.78
C GLY A 342 -7.24 34.97 -6.40
N HIS A 343 -7.29 33.79 -7.02
CA HIS A 343 -8.25 32.74 -6.69
C HIS A 343 -7.58 31.38 -6.46
N LYS A 344 -8.30 30.47 -5.81
CA LYS A 344 -7.79 29.14 -5.52
C LYS A 344 -7.51 28.35 -6.81
N VAL A 345 -6.28 27.89 -6.98
CA VAL A 345 -5.87 26.90 -7.98
C VAL A 345 -5.38 25.66 -7.24
N ALA A 346 -5.72 24.48 -7.75
CA ALA A 346 -5.28 23.20 -7.21
C ALA A 346 -4.56 22.40 -8.29
N ILE A 347 -3.30 22.03 -8.02
CA ILE A 347 -2.46 21.18 -8.84
C ILE A 347 -2.04 20.00 -7.96
N PHE A 348 -2.28 18.79 -8.43
CA PHE A 348 -1.84 17.58 -7.73
C PHE A 348 -1.17 16.61 -8.69
N SER A 349 -0.10 15.99 -8.22
CA SER A 349 0.68 15.06 -9.02
C SER A 349 0.22 13.61 -8.81
N PHE A 350 0.54 12.74 -9.76
CA PHE A 350 0.39 11.30 -9.63
C PHE A 350 1.70 10.62 -10.02
N PRO A 351 2.61 10.40 -9.06
CA PRO A 351 3.80 9.61 -9.29
C PRO A 351 3.42 8.18 -9.69
N MET A 352 3.84 7.77 -10.88
CA MET A 352 3.58 6.45 -11.45
C MET A 352 4.90 5.76 -11.76
N ARG A 353 5.11 4.58 -11.17
CA ARG A 353 6.29 3.78 -11.47
C ARG A 353 6.21 3.30 -12.91
N TYR A 354 7.25 3.58 -13.70
CA TYR A 354 7.45 2.96 -14.99
C TYR A 354 7.65 1.45 -14.83
N ILE A 355 6.90 0.70 -15.61
CA ILE A 355 6.98 -0.75 -15.75
C ILE A 355 7.00 -1.02 -17.26
N PRO A 356 8.01 -1.75 -17.78
CA PRO A 356 8.06 -2.15 -19.19
C PRO A 356 6.81 -2.91 -19.59
N LEU A 357 6.44 -2.79 -20.87
CA LEU A 357 5.21 -3.37 -21.40
C LEU A 357 5.19 -4.90 -21.33
N GLU A 358 6.36 -5.54 -21.30
CA GLU A 358 6.56 -6.98 -21.25
C GLU A 358 6.72 -7.55 -19.83
N ASP A 359 6.81 -6.70 -18.79
CA ASP A 359 7.07 -7.19 -17.43
C ASP A 359 5.82 -7.90 -16.86
N LEU A 360 5.97 -9.21 -16.60
CA LEU A 360 4.91 -10.05 -16.05
C LEU A 360 4.79 -9.96 -14.53
N LYS A 361 5.65 -9.17 -13.89
CA LYS A 361 5.65 -8.90 -12.45
C LYS A 361 5.85 -7.40 -12.25
N ARG A 362 5.46 -6.82 -11.11
CA ARG A 362 5.68 -5.37 -10.87
C ARG A 362 7.09 -5.11 -10.33
N GLY A 363 8.09 -5.75 -10.94
CA GLY A 363 9.45 -5.92 -10.40
C GLY A 363 10.48 -4.94 -10.94
N PHE A 364 10.26 -4.36 -12.13
CA PHE A 364 11.24 -3.55 -12.85
C PHE A 364 11.87 -2.39 -12.07
N VAL A 365 13.19 -2.33 -12.03
CA VAL A 365 13.97 -1.24 -11.45
C VAL A 365 14.69 -0.51 -12.59
N GLY A 366 14.48 0.80 -12.70
CA GLY A 366 15.05 1.66 -13.72
C GLY A 366 16.52 2.00 -13.46
N THR A 367 17.18 2.60 -14.45
CA THR A 367 18.65 2.78 -14.51
C THR A 367 19.23 3.44 -13.26
N ASN A 368 18.59 4.52 -12.78
CA ASN A 368 19.08 5.33 -11.66
C ASN A 368 18.32 5.05 -10.35
N TRP A 369 17.55 3.97 -10.30
CA TRP A 369 16.74 3.59 -9.15
C TRP A 369 17.23 2.27 -8.54
N ASN A 370 16.83 2.02 -7.30
CA ASN A 370 17.07 0.75 -6.62
C ASN A 370 15.82 0.32 -5.84
N PRO A 371 15.65 -0.99 -5.54
CA PRO A 371 14.52 -1.49 -4.74
C PRO A 371 14.26 -0.72 -3.45
N LYS A 372 15.32 -0.28 -2.75
CA LYS A 372 15.21 0.48 -1.51
C LYS A 372 14.55 1.84 -1.71
N TYR A 373 14.94 2.58 -2.75
CA TYR A 373 14.36 3.88 -3.09
C TYR A 373 12.91 3.73 -3.52
N LEU A 374 12.60 2.74 -4.36
CA LEU A 374 11.23 2.47 -4.81
C LEU A 374 10.31 2.12 -3.65
N ARG A 375 10.83 1.37 -2.67
CA ARG A 375 10.11 1.02 -1.45
C ARG A 375 9.90 2.23 -0.54
N SER A 376 10.90 3.10 -0.41
CA SER A 376 10.77 4.37 0.33
C SER A 376 9.72 5.28 -0.28
N LEU A 377 9.78 5.50 -1.59
CA LEU A 377 8.79 6.33 -2.29
C LEU A 377 7.38 5.75 -2.13
N GLN A 378 7.22 4.42 -2.24
CA GLN A 378 5.93 3.77 -1.95
C GLN A 378 5.44 4.09 -0.53
N ARG A 379 6.33 4.08 0.47
CA ARG A 379 5.99 4.41 1.87
C ARG A 379 5.56 5.86 2.02
N MET A 380 6.24 6.79 1.33
CA MET A 380 5.96 8.23 1.34
C MET A 380 4.61 8.55 0.68
N LEU A 381 4.21 7.81 -0.35
CA LEU A 381 2.93 8.04 -1.05
C LEU A 381 1.68 7.48 -0.34
N ILE A 382 1.82 6.77 0.78
CA ILE A 382 0.67 6.19 1.51
C ILE A 382 -0.27 7.27 2.10
N PRO A 383 0.22 8.29 2.85
CA PRO A 383 -0.64 9.29 3.49
C PRO A 383 -1.51 10.07 2.51
N THR A 384 -1.08 10.18 1.26
CA THR A 384 -1.77 10.89 0.18
C THR A 384 -2.60 9.98 -0.73
N GLN A 385 -2.71 8.69 -0.41
CA GLN A 385 -3.37 7.68 -1.25
C GLN A 385 -2.81 7.63 -2.69
N GLY A 386 -1.50 7.81 -2.84
CA GLY A 386 -0.82 7.82 -4.14
C GLY A 386 -0.88 9.15 -4.89
N LYS A 387 -1.43 10.22 -4.30
CA LYS A 387 -1.39 11.57 -4.86
C LYS A 387 -0.12 12.30 -4.41
N GLY A 388 0.43 13.17 -5.24
CA GLY A 388 1.37 14.19 -4.80
C GLY A 388 0.69 15.18 -3.87
N VAL A 389 1.50 15.87 -3.08
CA VAL A 389 1.06 16.80 -2.04
C VAL A 389 0.89 18.19 -2.62
N SER A 390 -0.19 18.89 -2.26
CA SER A 390 -0.49 20.22 -2.78
C SER A 390 0.00 21.40 -1.93
N SER A 391 0.39 21.21 -0.66
CA SER A 391 0.87 22.29 0.21
C SER A 391 2.36 22.17 0.48
N ARG A 392 3.10 23.29 0.41
CA ARG A 392 4.54 23.34 0.67
C ARG A 392 4.97 22.72 2.00
N SER A 393 4.30 23.06 3.09
CA SER A 393 4.65 22.51 4.42
C SER A 393 4.61 20.98 4.46
N PHE A 394 3.57 20.37 3.86
CA PHE A 394 3.49 18.91 3.77
C PHE A 394 4.50 18.37 2.74
N PHE A 395 4.67 19.03 1.59
CA PHE A 395 5.61 18.59 0.57
C PHE A 395 7.03 18.53 1.13
N GLU A 396 7.49 19.60 1.77
CA GLU A 396 8.83 19.65 2.37
C GLU A 396 8.98 18.67 3.55
N ALA A 397 7.92 18.44 4.33
CA ALA A 397 7.94 17.46 5.41
C ALA A 397 8.07 16.01 4.89
N ASP A 398 7.48 15.71 3.74
CA ASP A 398 7.47 14.37 3.17
C ASP A 398 8.63 14.14 2.20
N PHE A 399 8.87 15.05 1.26
CA PHE A 399 9.88 14.90 0.20
C PHE A 399 11.20 15.62 0.49
N GLY A 400 11.27 16.53 1.46
CA GLY A 400 12.45 17.38 1.71
C GLY A 400 12.37 18.71 0.96
N LYS A 401 13.33 19.60 1.22
CA LYS A 401 13.43 20.95 0.64
C LYS A 401 14.33 21.03 -0.59
N THR A 402 15.16 20.02 -0.81
CA THR A 402 16.07 19.95 -1.95
C THR A 402 16.10 18.52 -2.51
N PRO A 403 16.54 18.32 -3.77
CA PRO A 403 16.73 17.00 -4.35
C PRO A 403 17.64 16.11 -3.48
N GLU A 404 18.69 16.68 -2.89
CA GLU A 404 19.63 15.94 -2.02
C GLU A 404 18.96 15.46 -0.73
N GLU A 405 18.09 16.29 -0.13
CA GLU A 405 17.28 15.90 1.02
C GLU A 405 16.28 14.79 0.65
N PHE A 406 15.73 14.83 -0.56
CA PHE A 406 14.85 13.78 -1.07
C PHE A 406 15.58 12.44 -1.23
N VAL A 407 16.73 12.43 -1.90
CA VAL A 407 17.55 11.22 -2.10
C VAL A 407 18.01 10.64 -0.76
N ARG A 408 18.46 11.51 0.16
CA ARG A 408 18.76 11.12 1.54
C ARG A 408 17.54 10.46 2.21
N THR A 409 16.36 11.06 2.05
CA THR A 409 15.11 10.51 2.59
C THR A 409 14.83 9.13 2.00
N LEU A 410 15.03 8.93 0.69
CA LEU A 410 14.85 7.63 0.05
C LEU A 410 15.81 6.56 0.61
N ALA A 411 17.01 6.93 1.04
CA ALA A 411 17.94 6.01 1.70
C ALA A 411 17.43 5.57 3.08
N MET A 412 16.70 6.42 3.82
CA MET A 412 16.26 6.19 5.20
C MET A 412 15.42 4.91 5.42
N PRO A 413 15.52 4.23 6.57
CA PRO A 413 14.69 3.05 6.88
C PRO A 413 13.18 3.34 6.79
N GLU A 414 12.38 2.36 6.38
CA GLU A 414 10.93 2.50 6.21
C GLU A 414 10.20 2.96 7.49
N SER A 415 10.68 2.51 8.65
CA SER A 415 10.15 2.90 9.96
C SER A 415 10.36 4.38 10.21
N HIS A 416 11.57 4.87 9.93
CA HIS A 416 11.98 6.26 10.14
C HIS A 416 11.22 7.20 9.20
N LEU A 417 10.98 6.80 7.94
CA LEU A 417 10.14 7.56 7.01
C LEU A 417 8.77 7.90 7.61
N GLY A 418 8.15 6.94 8.31
CA GLY A 418 6.85 7.11 8.96
C GLY A 418 6.89 7.85 10.30
N TRP A 419 8.07 8.24 10.79
CA TRP A 419 8.24 8.99 12.04
C TRP A 419 8.50 10.48 11.82
N ARG A 420 8.72 10.90 10.57
CA ARG A 420 8.95 12.29 10.19
C ARG A 420 7.67 13.12 10.31
N GLY A 421 7.83 14.43 10.28
CA GLY A 421 6.74 15.40 10.37
C GLY A 421 6.37 15.77 11.81
N ASP A 422 5.38 16.65 11.93
CA ASP A 422 5.02 17.29 13.19
C ASP A 422 4.10 16.43 14.08
N PHE A 423 4.20 16.62 15.40
CA PHE A 423 3.26 16.03 16.33
C PHE A 423 1.93 16.78 16.32
N ILE A 424 0.90 16.16 15.75
CA ILE A 424 -0.46 16.71 15.72
C ILE A 424 -1.37 15.87 16.64
N PRO A 425 -2.09 16.48 17.61
CA PRO A 425 -3.12 15.80 18.41
C PRO A 425 -4.24 15.21 17.54
N ARG A 426 -4.73 14.01 17.88
CA ARG A 426 -5.86 13.42 17.16
C ARG A 426 -7.18 13.99 17.68
N ARG A 427 -8.22 14.00 16.84
CA ARG A 427 -9.58 14.33 17.31
C ARG A 427 -10.00 13.30 18.36
N ASN A 428 -10.56 13.77 19.48
CA ASN A 428 -11.05 12.97 20.60
C ASN A 428 -9.99 12.20 21.40
N GLU A 429 -8.71 12.61 21.35
CA GLU A 429 -7.65 12.00 22.15
C GLU A 429 -7.63 12.60 23.57
N THR A 430 -7.60 11.75 24.61
CA THR A 430 -7.51 12.19 26.00
C THR A 430 -6.12 12.79 26.31
N PRO A 431 -5.98 13.65 27.33
CA PRO A 431 -4.67 14.19 27.72
C PRO A 431 -3.62 13.10 28.03
N SER A 432 -4.06 11.97 28.59
CA SER A 432 -3.19 10.83 28.89
C SER A 432 -2.70 10.14 27.61
N GLU A 433 -3.57 9.92 26.63
CA GLU A 433 -3.21 9.33 25.34
C GLU A 433 -2.27 10.24 24.55
N ILE A 434 -2.53 11.55 24.54
CA ILE A 434 -1.65 12.56 23.93
C ILE A 434 -0.24 12.46 24.55
N LYS A 435 -0.16 12.44 25.88
CA LYS A 435 1.11 12.34 26.60
C LYS A 435 1.85 11.03 26.26
N ALA A 436 1.15 9.90 26.25
CA ALA A 436 1.74 8.61 25.91
C ALA A 436 2.28 8.58 24.46
N ARG A 437 1.50 9.08 23.50
CA ARG A 437 1.93 9.15 22.09
C ARG A 437 3.06 10.15 21.89
N LYS A 438 3.07 11.26 22.63
CA LYS A 438 4.12 12.27 22.58
C LYS A 438 5.47 11.70 23.03
N ILE A 439 5.50 10.88 24.08
CA ILE A 439 6.71 10.17 24.52
C ILE A 439 7.27 9.31 23.38
N VAL A 440 6.42 8.52 22.71
CA VAL A 440 6.84 7.68 21.57
C VAL A 440 7.36 8.53 20.40
N TRP A 441 6.67 9.64 20.11
CA TRP A 441 7.09 10.57 19.07
C TRP A 441 8.44 11.21 19.38
N ASP A 442 8.66 11.66 20.62
CA ASP A 442 9.92 12.28 21.07
C ASP A 442 11.08 11.27 20.95
N GLU A 443 10.87 10.02 21.35
CA GLU A 443 11.87 8.96 21.12
C GLU A 443 12.15 8.77 19.63
N ASN A 444 11.12 8.76 18.77
CA ASN A 444 11.33 8.61 17.33
C ASN A 444 12.14 9.77 16.73
N GLN A 445 12.00 10.99 17.25
CA GLN A 445 12.84 12.12 16.82
C GLN A 445 14.31 11.90 17.17
N LEU A 446 14.61 11.21 18.27
CA LEU A 446 16.00 10.84 18.62
C LEU A 446 16.60 9.87 17.61
N TYR A 447 15.81 8.90 17.13
CA TYR A 447 16.24 7.99 16.04
C TYR A 447 16.52 8.74 14.75
N LEU A 448 15.63 9.67 14.36
CA LEU A 448 15.81 10.47 13.16
C LEU A 448 17.07 11.34 13.25
N LYS A 449 17.30 11.98 14.41
CA LYS A 449 18.49 12.79 14.65
C LYS A 449 19.76 11.96 14.58
N GLU A 450 19.78 10.79 15.21
CA GLU A 450 20.94 9.90 15.21
C GLU A 450 21.22 9.33 13.83
N TRP A 451 20.19 8.90 13.10
CA TRP A 451 20.33 8.41 11.73
C TRP A 451 20.93 9.48 10.82
N ASN A 452 20.42 10.72 10.87
CA ASN A 452 20.98 11.83 10.08
C ASN A 452 22.43 12.12 10.44
N ARG A 453 22.76 12.14 11.75
CA ARG A 453 24.14 12.34 12.22
C ARG A 453 25.09 11.28 11.68
N LEU A 454 24.68 10.00 11.70
CA LEU A 454 25.48 8.90 11.16
C LEU A 454 25.59 8.99 9.64
N PHE A 455 24.50 9.28 8.94
CA PHE A 455 24.48 9.42 7.49
C PHE A 455 25.39 10.58 7.01
N ASP A 456 25.45 11.68 7.76
CA ASP A 456 26.43 12.76 7.52
C ASP A 456 27.87 12.29 7.74
N LYS A 457 28.09 11.54 8.82
CA LYS A 457 29.43 11.05 9.19
C LYS A 457 30.02 10.05 8.20
N VAL A 458 29.18 9.30 7.47
CA VAL A 458 29.62 8.38 6.40
C VAL A 458 30.41 9.11 5.29
N GLY A 459 30.15 10.41 5.08
CA GLY A 459 30.95 11.26 4.19
C GLY A 459 31.08 10.70 2.77
N GLU A 460 32.32 10.56 2.30
CA GLU A 460 32.65 10.06 0.95
C GLU A 460 32.20 8.61 0.69
N SER A 461 31.96 7.82 1.74
CA SER A 461 31.53 6.42 1.61
C SER A 461 30.00 6.25 1.48
N ARG A 462 29.27 7.35 1.24
CA ARG A 462 27.79 7.38 1.16
C ARG A 462 27.26 6.49 0.04
N GLU A 463 27.86 6.57 -1.14
CA GLU A 463 27.46 5.74 -2.29
C GLU A 463 27.64 4.25 -2.01
N ALA A 464 28.73 3.88 -1.34
CA ALA A 464 28.96 2.50 -0.92
C ALA A 464 27.89 2.02 0.06
N PHE A 465 27.47 2.87 1.01
CA PHE A 465 26.39 2.55 1.93
C PHE A 465 25.03 2.43 1.22
N ILE A 466 24.68 3.36 0.32
CA ILE A 466 23.45 3.32 -0.48
C ILE A 466 23.41 2.02 -1.31
N SER A 467 24.53 1.67 -1.94
CA SER A 467 24.67 0.40 -2.67
C SER A 467 24.43 -0.81 -1.78
N ALA A 468 24.97 -0.81 -0.55
CA ALA A 468 24.80 -1.92 0.40
C ALA A 468 23.35 -2.13 0.88
N ILE A 469 22.51 -1.09 0.85
CA ILE A 469 21.08 -1.18 1.18
C ILE A 469 20.20 -1.26 -0.06
N GLY A 470 20.75 -1.12 -1.27
CA GLY A 470 20.01 -0.84 -2.50
C GLY A 470 19.01 -1.93 -2.88
N ASP A 471 19.34 -3.20 -2.63
CA ASP A 471 18.46 -4.35 -2.88
C ASP A 471 17.31 -4.47 -1.88
N ASN A 472 17.26 -3.58 -0.87
CA ASN A 472 16.32 -3.59 0.24
C ASN A 472 16.32 -4.90 1.07
N SER A 473 17.45 -5.61 1.07
CA SER A 473 17.64 -6.87 1.81
C SER A 473 18.42 -6.65 3.10
N ILE A 474 17.69 -6.60 4.23
CA ILE A 474 18.29 -6.28 5.53
C ILE A 474 18.55 -7.55 6.34
N THR A 475 19.79 -8.04 6.32
CA THR A 475 20.23 -9.26 7.01
C THR A 475 21.44 -9.02 7.92
N VAL A 476 21.66 -9.95 8.86
CA VAL A 476 22.86 -9.94 9.72
C VAL A 476 24.12 -10.17 8.88
N ASP A 477 24.06 -11.02 7.86
CA ASP A 477 25.19 -11.27 6.96
C ASP A 477 25.59 -10.02 6.18
N ARG A 478 24.61 -9.21 5.74
CA ARG A 478 24.91 -7.92 5.10
C ARG A 478 25.58 -6.96 6.07
N PHE A 479 25.11 -6.89 7.31
CA PHE A 479 25.76 -6.11 8.35
C PHE A 479 27.22 -6.53 8.58
N MET A 480 27.51 -7.84 8.67
CA MET A 480 28.87 -8.35 8.83
C MET A 480 29.76 -8.09 7.61
N SER A 481 29.18 -8.00 6.40
CA SER A 481 29.92 -7.69 5.17
C SER A 481 30.39 -6.23 5.05
N LEU A 482 29.84 -5.32 5.85
CA LEU A 482 30.30 -3.93 5.89
C LEU A 482 31.68 -3.87 6.57
N THR A 483 32.55 -2.96 6.12
CA THR A 483 33.87 -2.76 6.74
C THR A 483 33.91 -1.50 7.58
N ASP A 484 33.24 -0.43 7.16
CA ASP A 484 33.19 0.82 7.90
C ASP A 484 32.27 0.73 9.15
N CYS A 485 32.80 1.17 10.29
CA CYS A 485 32.09 1.12 11.56
C CYS A 485 30.90 2.09 11.60
N THR A 486 30.98 3.24 10.92
CA THR A 486 29.85 4.20 10.85
C THR A 486 28.72 3.61 10.00
N GLN A 487 29.04 2.96 8.88
CA GLN A 487 28.08 2.24 8.05
C GLN A 487 27.42 1.09 8.82
N LYS A 488 28.18 0.32 9.61
CA LYS A 488 27.61 -0.71 10.49
C LYS A 488 26.58 -0.12 11.44
N LYS A 489 26.93 0.95 12.15
CA LYS A 489 26.02 1.65 13.08
C LYS A 489 24.76 2.15 12.37
N LEU A 490 24.93 2.75 11.20
CA LEU A 490 23.83 3.23 10.37
C LEU A 490 22.93 2.08 9.89
N PHE A 491 23.51 0.93 9.52
CA PHE A 491 22.78 -0.26 9.08
C PHE A 491 21.91 -0.88 10.19
N ILE A 492 22.31 -0.75 11.46
CA ILE A 492 21.51 -1.22 12.61
C ILE A 492 20.13 -0.55 12.65
N HIS A 493 19.98 0.69 12.19
CA HIS A 493 18.68 1.37 12.12
C HIS A 493 17.67 0.70 11.17
N TYR A 494 18.13 -0.16 10.26
CA TYR A 494 17.30 -0.90 9.32
C TYR A 494 16.81 -2.24 9.90
N PHE A 495 17.40 -2.70 11.01
CA PHE A 495 17.01 -3.95 11.62
C PHE A 495 15.56 -3.91 12.12
N THR A 496 14.78 -4.90 11.70
CA THR A 496 13.53 -5.23 12.39
C THR A 496 13.84 -5.75 13.79
N VAL A 497 12.87 -5.77 14.70
CA VAL A 497 13.06 -6.37 16.03
C VAL A 497 13.51 -7.83 15.95
N SER A 498 12.99 -8.59 14.99
CA SER A 498 13.43 -9.96 14.70
C SER A 498 14.91 -10.00 14.31
N THR A 499 15.35 -9.11 13.43
CA THR A 499 16.75 -9.02 12.99
C THR A 499 17.67 -8.59 14.14
N MET A 500 17.24 -7.63 14.97
CA MET A 500 17.96 -7.23 16.19
C MET A 500 18.17 -8.43 17.14
N LEU A 501 17.13 -9.23 17.38
CA LEU A 501 17.24 -10.42 18.24
C LEU A 501 18.19 -11.47 17.65
N LYS A 502 18.13 -11.70 16.33
CA LYS A 502 19.05 -12.59 15.63
C LYS A 502 20.50 -12.10 15.67
N ALA A 503 20.72 -10.79 15.65
CA ALA A 503 22.06 -10.19 15.67
C ALA A 503 22.85 -10.56 16.94
N PHE A 504 22.20 -10.83 18.07
CA PHE A 504 22.89 -11.35 19.26
C PHE A 504 23.55 -12.73 19.05
N SER A 505 23.10 -13.48 18.04
CA SER A 505 23.62 -14.81 17.70
C SER A 505 24.61 -14.80 16.53
N MET A 506 25.06 -13.63 16.07
CA MET A 506 26.03 -13.55 14.98
C MET A 506 27.37 -14.19 15.36
N GLU A 507 28.03 -14.81 14.38
CA GLU A 507 29.25 -15.60 14.57
C GLU A 507 30.46 -14.71 14.87
N SER A 508 30.62 -13.62 14.10
CA SER A 508 31.70 -12.64 14.28
C SER A 508 31.61 -11.95 15.64
N GLU A 509 32.60 -12.19 16.49
CA GLU A 509 32.63 -11.58 17.84
C GLU A 509 32.86 -10.08 17.80
N GLU A 510 33.66 -9.61 16.84
CA GLU A 510 33.94 -8.19 16.63
C GLU A 510 32.68 -7.44 16.22
N ASP A 511 31.95 -7.96 15.23
CA ASP A 511 30.70 -7.36 14.77
C ASP A 511 29.61 -7.40 15.83
N ARG A 512 29.55 -8.50 16.59
CA ARG A 512 28.62 -8.65 17.71
C ARG A 512 28.90 -7.61 18.78
N LYS A 513 30.18 -7.32 19.04
CA LYS A 513 30.60 -6.28 19.98
C LYS A 513 30.21 -4.89 19.47
N VAL A 514 30.44 -4.58 18.19
CA VAL A 514 30.01 -3.31 17.57
C VAL A 514 28.50 -3.12 17.69
N TYR A 515 27.72 -4.15 17.36
CA TYR A 515 26.26 -4.12 17.48
C TYR A 515 25.80 -3.85 18.92
N ILE A 516 26.33 -4.61 19.89
CA ILE A 516 25.92 -4.52 21.29
C ILE A 516 26.33 -3.18 21.90
N ASP A 517 27.58 -2.75 21.68
CA ASP A 517 28.07 -1.48 22.22
C ASP A 517 27.28 -0.30 21.66
N TYR A 518 26.96 -0.34 20.36
CA TYR A 518 26.15 0.70 19.75
C TYR A 518 24.76 0.78 20.39
N ILE A 519 24.02 -0.34 20.48
CA ILE A 519 22.64 -0.29 20.99
C ILE A 519 22.54 -0.13 22.51
N THR A 520 23.60 -0.38 23.27
CA THR A 520 23.58 -0.35 24.75
C THR A 520 24.36 0.80 25.38
N SER A 521 25.34 1.37 24.67
CA SER A 521 26.22 2.43 25.18
C SER A 521 26.08 3.72 24.36
N GLU A 522 26.24 3.65 23.03
CA GLU A 522 26.25 4.85 22.17
C GLU A 522 24.85 5.39 21.90
N PHE A 523 23.90 4.51 21.60
CA PHE A 523 22.50 4.83 21.35
C PHE A 523 21.56 3.89 22.15
N PRO A 524 21.59 3.96 23.50
CA PRO A 524 20.92 3.02 24.42
C PRO A 524 19.40 2.92 24.26
N ILE A 525 18.79 3.94 23.64
CA ILE A 525 17.36 3.99 23.37
C ILE A 525 16.93 2.78 22.52
N MET A 526 17.78 2.31 21.60
CA MET A 526 17.51 1.11 20.82
C MET A 526 17.34 -0.14 21.66
N TYR A 527 18.26 -0.38 22.60
CA TYR A 527 18.15 -1.50 23.52
C TYR A 527 16.93 -1.35 24.43
N GLN A 528 16.68 -0.16 24.99
CA GLN A 528 15.52 0.08 25.85
C GLN A 528 14.19 -0.22 25.13
N ARG A 529 14.07 0.22 23.86
CA ARG A 529 12.89 -0.06 23.04
C ARG A 529 12.76 -1.55 22.73
N LEU A 530 13.87 -2.22 22.43
CA LEU A 530 13.90 -3.67 22.22
C LEU A 530 13.43 -4.43 23.47
N ILE A 531 13.93 -4.08 24.65
CA ILE A 531 13.54 -4.71 25.92
C ILE A 531 12.05 -4.49 26.22
N ARG A 532 11.54 -3.27 26.05
CA ARG A 532 10.09 -2.99 26.20
C ARG A 532 9.25 -3.82 25.24
N TYR A 533 9.69 -3.99 24.00
CA TYR A 533 9.00 -4.85 23.05
C TYR A 533 9.03 -6.32 23.49
N ILE A 534 10.19 -6.84 23.93
CA ILE A 534 10.30 -8.22 24.45
C ILE A 534 9.37 -8.46 25.63
N ALA A 535 9.28 -7.49 26.55
CA ALA A 535 8.44 -7.60 27.74
C ALA A 535 6.94 -7.72 27.42
N ASN A 536 6.48 -7.06 26.35
CA ASN A 536 5.06 -6.89 26.04
C ASN A 536 4.56 -7.70 24.83
N ALA A 537 5.45 -8.21 23.98
CA ALA A 537 5.10 -8.96 22.77
C ALA A 537 5.10 -10.48 22.98
N ARG A 538 4.35 -11.20 22.16
CA ARG A 538 4.33 -12.67 22.13
C ARG A 538 5.49 -13.22 21.27
N ILE A 539 6.71 -13.12 21.79
CA ILE A 539 7.94 -13.54 21.06
C ILE A 539 8.28 -15.01 21.37
N PRO A 540 8.55 -15.86 20.36
CA PRO A 540 9.00 -17.23 20.60
C PRO A 540 10.32 -17.30 21.37
N TYR A 541 10.47 -18.31 22.25
CA TYR A 541 11.67 -18.46 23.10
C TYR A 541 12.98 -18.57 22.30
N SER A 542 12.96 -19.12 21.07
CA SER A 542 14.14 -19.27 20.21
C SER A 542 14.80 -17.93 19.88
N PHE A 543 14.01 -16.86 19.72
CA PHE A 543 14.52 -15.52 19.45
C PHE A 543 15.20 -14.86 20.66
N LEU A 544 14.91 -15.34 21.88
CA LEU A 544 15.48 -14.80 23.11
C LEU A 544 16.80 -15.47 23.52
N GLN A 545 17.15 -16.60 22.89
CA GLN A 545 18.35 -17.36 23.24
C GLN A 545 19.63 -16.56 23.06
N GLY A 546 19.77 -15.84 21.94
CA GLY A 546 20.96 -15.04 21.63
C GLY A 546 21.20 -13.97 22.69
N ILE A 547 20.21 -13.10 22.92
CA ILE A 547 20.31 -12.02 23.90
C ILE A 547 20.56 -12.55 25.32
N CYS A 548 19.87 -13.62 25.74
CA CYS A 548 20.10 -14.21 27.07
C CYS A 548 21.47 -14.89 27.20
N ARG A 549 21.97 -15.50 26.12
CA ARG A 549 23.30 -16.13 26.13
C ARG A 549 24.41 -15.11 26.29
N VAL A 550 24.31 -14.00 25.56
CA VAL A 550 25.35 -12.96 25.47
C VAL A 550 25.25 -11.94 26.61
N MET A 551 24.05 -11.40 26.88
CA MET A 551 23.83 -10.37 27.91
C MET A 551 23.58 -10.97 29.30
N GLY A 552 23.24 -12.26 29.38
CA GLY A 552 23.08 -12.98 30.64
C GLY A 552 22.01 -12.39 31.56
N LYS A 553 22.33 -12.31 32.85
CA LYS A 553 21.44 -11.78 33.91
C LYS A 553 20.98 -10.35 33.65
N ARG A 554 21.81 -9.52 33.00
CA ARG A 554 21.46 -8.12 32.68
C ARG A 554 20.21 -8.06 31.81
N ALA A 555 20.17 -8.81 30.70
CA ALA A 555 19.00 -8.81 29.82
C ALA A 555 17.74 -9.32 30.53
N VAL A 556 17.86 -10.37 31.36
CA VAL A 556 16.73 -10.88 32.13
C VAL A 556 16.20 -9.81 33.09
N ALA A 557 17.07 -9.18 33.87
CA ALA A 557 16.71 -8.10 34.80
C ALA A 557 16.04 -6.92 34.07
N ASP A 558 16.56 -6.52 32.91
CA ASP A 558 16.01 -5.42 32.11
C ASP A 558 14.61 -5.77 31.57
N ILE A 559 14.41 -7.00 31.07
CA ILE A 559 13.09 -7.48 30.62
C ILE A 559 12.09 -7.49 31.78
N LEU A 560 12.48 -8.06 32.93
CA LEU A 560 11.64 -8.11 34.12
C LEU A 560 11.33 -6.72 34.68
N SER A 561 12.20 -5.74 34.44
CA SER A 561 11.99 -4.35 34.83
C SER A 561 10.90 -3.64 34.01
N CYS A 562 10.65 -4.11 32.78
CA CYS A 562 9.65 -3.57 31.87
C CYS A 562 8.32 -4.34 31.85
N LEU A 563 8.17 -5.39 32.67
CA LEU A 563 6.91 -6.12 32.77
C LEU A 563 5.81 -5.28 33.40
N ASP A 564 4.60 -5.43 32.88
CA ASP A 564 3.39 -4.97 33.54
C ASP A 564 2.96 -5.97 34.62
N TYR A 565 3.29 -5.66 35.87
CA TYR A 565 2.91 -6.46 37.03
C TYR A 565 1.47 -6.21 37.50
N GLU A 566 0.76 -5.28 36.88
CA GLU A 566 -0.66 -5.00 37.14
C GLU A 566 -1.58 -5.70 36.13
N ALA A 567 -1.03 -6.34 35.10
CA ALA A 567 -1.79 -7.12 34.13
C ALA A 567 -2.59 -8.26 34.81
N GLU A 568 -3.79 -8.54 34.28
CA GLU A 568 -4.65 -9.62 34.78
C GLU A 568 -4.04 -11.01 34.54
N GLU A 569 -3.36 -11.17 33.41
CA GLU A 569 -2.68 -12.41 33.02
C GLU A 569 -1.17 -12.28 33.11
N LEU A 570 -0.50 -13.42 33.34
CA LEU A 570 0.95 -13.49 33.34
C LEU A 570 1.51 -13.11 31.95
N PRO A 571 2.44 -12.15 31.86
CA PRO A 571 3.09 -11.80 30.61
C PRO A 571 3.76 -13.00 29.93
N PHE A 572 3.47 -13.18 28.64
CA PHE A 572 3.91 -14.34 27.85
C PHE A 572 5.41 -14.61 27.90
N VAL A 573 6.22 -13.54 27.98
CA VAL A 573 7.68 -13.63 28.02
C VAL A 573 8.21 -14.40 29.22
N VAL A 574 7.51 -14.40 30.37
CA VAL A 574 7.96 -15.08 31.60
C VAL A 574 8.11 -16.59 31.37
N HIS A 575 7.14 -17.21 30.69
CA HIS A 575 7.21 -18.63 30.32
C HIS A 575 8.38 -18.92 29.39
N ASN A 576 8.63 -18.02 28.44
CA ASN A 576 9.69 -18.20 27.47
C ASN A 576 11.07 -17.99 28.09
N LEU A 577 11.24 -17.09 29.05
CA LEU A 577 12.49 -16.95 29.80
C LEU A 577 12.82 -18.21 30.60
N SER A 578 11.82 -18.84 31.23
CA SER A 578 11.99 -20.14 31.89
C SER A 578 12.47 -21.22 30.90
N LYS A 579 11.87 -21.29 29.72
CA LYS A 579 12.35 -22.20 28.65
C LYS A 579 13.75 -21.87 28.17
N VAL A 580 14.08 -20.59 27.96
CA VAL A 580 15.39 -20.16 27.47
C VAL A 580 16.49 -20.60 28.41
N GLN A 581 16.33 -20.40 29.72
CA GLN A 581 17.36 -20.71 30.70
C GLN A 581 17.70 -22.21 30.73
N ILE A 582 16.68 -23.07 30.56
CA ILE A 582 16.84 -24.53 30.39
C ILE A 582 17.60 -24.83 29.09
N MET A 583 17.15 -24.27 27.97
CA MET A 583 17.73 -24.56 26.65
C MET A 583 19.19 -24.12 26.51
N ILE A 584 19.58 -23.00 27.12
CA ILE A 584 20.96 -22.51 27.08
C ILE A 584 21.81 -22.98 28.27
N LYS A 585 21.23 -23.80 29.17
CA LYS A 585 21.89 -24.36 30.36
C LYS A 585 22.50 -23.28 31.28
N LYS A 586 21.79 -22.18 31.49
CA LYS A 586 22.16 -21.12 32.44
C LYS A 586 21.01 -20.88 33.40
N SER A 587 21.27 -20.84 34.70
CA SER A 587 20.26 -20.43 35.69
C SER A 587 20.34 -18.92 35.91
N PHE A 588 19.24 -18.22 35.65
CA PHE A 588 19.15 -16.77 35.85
C PHE A 588 18.32 -16.40 37.05
N PHE A 589 17.10 -16.95 37.10
CA PHE A 589 16.09 -16.67 38.10
C PHE A 589 15.03 -17.78 38.08
N ASP A 590 14.43 -18.10 39.23
CA ASP A 590 13.25 -18.95 39.31
C ASP A 590 11.98 -18.19 38.89
N PHE A 591 11.62 -18.32 37.62
CA PHE A 591 10.44 -17.66 37.05
C PHE A 591 9.11 -18.17 37.61
N GLU A 592 9.07 -19.30 38.33
CA GLU A 592 7.85 -19.73 39.05
C GLU A 592 7.48 -18.75 40.17
N LEU A 593 8.46 -18.02 40.73
CA LEU A 593 8.22 -16.97 41.72
C LEU A 593 7.38 -15.82 41.16
N ILE A 594 7.55 -15.50 39.88
CA ILE A 594 6.75 -14.48 39.19
C ILE A 594 5.32 -14.98 39.01
N LYS A 595 5.13 -16.26 38.64
CA LYS A 595 3.80 -16.85 38.56
C LYS A 595 3.09 -16.81 39.91
N CYS A 596 3.81 -17.12 40.99
CA CYS A 596 3.30 -17.01 42.34
C CYS A 596 2.85 -15.58 42.66
N LEU A 597 3.65 -14.56 42.34
CA LEU A 597 3.26 -13.16 42.54
C LEU A 597 1.94 -12.80 41.83
N PHE A 598 1.76 -13.22 40.57
CA PHE A 598 0.53 -12.97 39.82
C PHE A 598 -0.67 -13.70 40.45
N MET A 599 -0.50 -14.96 40.87
CA MET A 599 -1.55 -15.69 41.59
C MET A 599 -1.93 -14.99 42.91
N TYR A 600 -0.95 -14.58 43.71
CA TYR A 600 -1.20 -13.89 44.98
C TYR A 600 -1.93 -12.55 44.76
N SER A 601 -1.60 -11.86 43.67
CA SER A 601 -2.25 -10.60 43.29
C SER A 601 -3.72 -10.84 42.89
N ARG A 602 -4.01 -11.88 42.10
CA ARG A 602 -5.38 -12.25 41.69
C ARG A 602 -6.30 -12.53 42.88
N TYR A 603 -5.77 -13.13 43.94
CA TYR A 603 -6.52 -13.41 45.17
C TYR A 603 -6.49 -12.26 46.20
N GLY A 604 -5.94 -11.09 45.85
CA GLY A 604 -5.92 -9.93 46.75
C GLY A 604 -5.11 -10.15 48.04
N ILE A 605 -4.11 -11.03 48.02
CA ILE A 605 -3.36 -11.43 49.22
C ILE A 605 -2.41 -10.32 49.68
N LEU A 606 -1.77 -9.65 48.71
CA LEU A 606 -0.67 -8.73 48.92
C LEU A 606 -1.16 -7.29 49.01
N THR A 607 -0.63 -6.53 49.98
CA THR A 607 -0.77 -5.07 49.97
C THR A 607 0.09 -4.44 48.86
N ARG A 608 -0.25 -3.23 48.43
CA ARG A 608 0.54 -2.49 47.42
C ARG A 608 2.02 -2.34 47.82
N LYS A 609 2.31 -2.13 49.10
CA LYS A 609 3.69 -2.00 49.63
C LYS A 609 4.46 -3.32 49.52
N GLU A 610 3.83 -4.45 49.82
CA GLU A 610 4.44 -5.77 49.72
C GLU A 610 4.66 -6.18 48.27
N LYS A 611 3.65 -5.97 47.43
CA LYS A 611 3.74 -6.20 45.98
C LYS A 611 4.94 -5.45 45.40
N ASN A 612 5.09 -4.16 45.70
CA ASN A 612 6.23 -3.37 45.24
C ASN A 612 7.59 -3.88 45.73
N ARG A 613 7.69 -4.39 46.96
CA ARG A 613 8.93 -4.99 47.48
C ARG A 613 9.29 -6.27 46.73
N ILE A 614 8.32 -7.14 46.49
CA ILE A 614 8.52 -8.38 45.72
C ILE A 614 8.90 -8.07 44.27
N ILE A 615 8.21 -7.10 43.64
CA ILE A 615 8.56 -6.64 42.29
C ILE A 615 10.00 -6.15 42.25
N ASN A 616 10.43 -5.35 43.22
CA ASN A 616 11.80 -4.86 43.26
C ASN A 616 12.84 -5.99 43.40
N SER A 617 12.59 -7.00 44.26
CA SER A 617 13.50 -8.15 44.37
C SER A 617 13.54 -8.99 43.10
N ILE A 618 12.41 -9.15 42.39
CA ILE A 618 12.36 -9.81 41.07
C ILE A 618 13.19 -9.02 40.05
N LYS A 619 13.06 -7.69 40.00
CA LYS A 619 13.82 -6.82 39.08
C LYS A 619 15.33 -6.90 39.30
N THR A 620 15.77 -7.14 40.54
CA THR A 620 17.18 -7.33 40.88
C THR A 620 17.63 -8.80 40.84
N LEU A 621 16.75 -9.72 40.42
CA LEU A 621 16.97 -11.18 40.41
C LEU A 621 17.36 -11.76 41.77
N ASP A 622 16.85 -11.17 42.85
CA ASP A 622 17.06 -11.64 44.23
C ASP A 622 16.01 -12.71 44.58
N GLU A 623 16.34 -13.97 44.28
CA GLU A 623 15.47 -15.11 44.54
C GLU A 623 15.17 -15.29 46.03
N ARG A 624 16.17 -15.10 46.90
CA ARG A 624 16.04 -15.35 48.34
C ARG A 624 15.00 -14.40 48.94
N THR A 625 15.18 -13.10 48.72
CA THR A 625 14.24 -12.10 49.22
C THR A 625 12.84 -12.28 48.61
N THR A 626 12.76 -12.64 47.32
CA THR A 626 11.48 -12.90 46.66
C THR A 626 10.73 -14.06 47.33
N ARG A 627 11.42 -15.17 47.60
CA ARG A 627 10.87 -16.34 48.31
C ARG A 627 10.44 -15.99 49.73
N GLU A 628 11.30 -15.36 50.52
CA GLU A 628 11.00 -14.96 51.91
C GLU A 628 9.75 -14.06 51.99
N LEU A 629 9.59 -13.12 51.05
CA LEU A 629 8.43 -12.22 51.03
C LEU A 629 7.12 -12.92 50.62
N LEU A 630 7.17 -13.84 49.66
CA LEU A 630 6.00 -14.64 49.26
C LEU A 630 5.62 -15.63 50.36
N LEU A 631 6.61 -16.31 50.96
CA LEU A 631 6.41 -17.31 52.01
C LEU A 631 5.72 -16.72 53.25
N LYS A 632 6.07 -15.49 53.65
CA LYS A 632 5.40 -14.75 54.74
C LYS A 632 3.88 -14.63 54.58
N ARG A 633 3.37 -14.72 53.35
CA ARG A 633 1.94 -14.62 53.04
C ARG A 633 1.33 -15.94 52.56
N PHE A 634 2.11 -17.02 52.53
CA PHE A 634 1.66 -18.32 52.06
C PHE A 634 0.47 -18.88 52.85
N GLY A 635 0.46 -18.75 54.18
CA GLY A 635 -0.66 -19.22 55.00
C GLY A 635 -2.00 -18.58 54.59
N LYS A 636 -2.01 -17.25 54.47
CA LYS A 636 -3.19 -16.48 54.02
C LYS A 636 -3.57 -16.83 52.57
N PHE A 637 -2.59 -17.01 51.69
CA PHE A 637 -2.82 -17.44 50.30
C PHE A 637 -3.50 -18.81 50.26
N LYS A 638 -2.97 -19.81 50.99
CA LYS A 638 -3.53 -21.16 51.09
C LYS A 638 -5.00 -21.14 51.53
N GLU A 639 -5.31 -20.44 52.61
CA GLU A 639 -6.68 -20.32 53.13
C GLU A 639 -7.63 -19.71 52.08
N THR A 640 -7.19 -18.65 51.40
CA THR A 640 -8.02 -17.91 50.43
C THR A 640 -8.25 -18.72 49.15
N VAL A 641 -7.24 -19.44 48.66
CA VAL A 641 -7.37 -20.32 47.47
C VAL A 641 -8.35 -21.45 47.77
N ILE A 642 -8.19 -22.12 48.91
CA ILE A 642 -9.07 -23.22 49.33
C ILE A 642 -10.52 -22.71 49.45
N LYS A 643 -10.73 -21.59 50.14
CA LYS A 643 -12.06 -21.00 50.33
C LYS A 643 -12.76 -20.67 49.00
N ASN A 644 -12.06 -20.07 48.05
CA ASN A 644 -12.64 -19.72 46.74
C ASN A 644 -12.93 -20.95 45.87
N ALA A 645 -12.15 -22.03 46.01
CA ALA A 645 -12.31 -23.22 45.19
C ALA A 645 -13.46 -24.15 45.65
N VAL A 646 -13.98 -23.97 46.86
CA VAL A 646 -15.04 -24.81 47.44
C VAL A 646 -16.38 -24.09 47.58
N ASP A 647 -16.44 -22.81 47.19
CA ASP A 647 -17.65 -22.00 47.28
C ASP A 647 -18.68 -22.46 46.23
N GLY A 648 -19.73 -23.16 46.69
CA GLY A 648 -20.84 -23.64 45.84
C GLY A 648 -20.60 -24.95 45.07
N GLU A 649 -19.50 -25.66 45.31
CA GLU A 649 -19.09 -26.86 44.55
C GLU A 649 -19.48 -28.19 45.24
N VAL A 650 -20.02 -29.15 44.48
CA VAL A 650 -20.33 -30.51 44.94
C VAL A 650 -19.07 -31.38 44.80
N GLY A 651 -18.49 -31.84 45.91
CA GLY A 651 -17.21 -32.59 45.92
C GLY A 651 -16.03 -31.85 46.57
N ALA A 652 -16.32 -30.86 47.42
CA ALA A 652 -15.32 -29.99 48.07
C ALA A 652 -14.15 -30.74 48.75
N GLU A 653 -14.36 -31.89 49.40
CA GLU A 653 -13.29 -32.65 50.06
C GLU A 653 -12.19 -33.12 49.10
N TYR A 654 -12.56 -33.64 47.93
CA TYR A 654 -11.60 -34.09 46.91
C TYR A 654 -10.82 -32.90 46.32
N ILE A 655 -11.50 -31.77 46.07
CA ILE A 655 -10.88 -30.53 45.59
C ILE A 655 -9.88 -29.99 46.61
N ILE A 656 -10.24 -30.01 47.90
CA ILE A 656 -9.36 -29.59 49.00
C ILE A 656 -8.11 -30.48 49.07
N GLU A 657 -8.26 -31.80 48.94
CA GLU A 657 -7.13 -32.73 49.02
C GLU A 657 -6.13 -32.50 47.88
N GLU A 658 -6.62 -32.33 46.65
CA GLU A 658 -5.78 -32.09 45.48
C GLU A 658 -5.11 -30.71 45.51
N LEU A 659 -5.83 -29.66 45.93
CA LEU A 659 -5.24 -28.34 46.14
C LEU A 659 -4.18 -28.35 47.24
N ASN A 660 -4.38 -29.10 48.33
CA ASN A 660 -3.37 -29.23 49.38
C ASN A 660 -2.08 -29.88 48.87
N LYS A 661 -2.16 -30.87 47.96
CA LYS A 661 -0.98 -31.48 47.33
C LYS A 661 -0.22 -30.45 46.49
N GLN A 662 -0.92 -29.69 45.66
CA GLN A 662 -0.32 -28.63 44.83
C GLN A 662 0.29 -27.50 45.68
N LEU A 663 -0.43 -27.04 46.71
CA LEU A 663 0.04 -25.99 47.62
C LEU A 663 1.23 -26.44 48.47
N THR A 664 1.32 -27.72 48.83
CA THR A 664 2.49 -28.28 49.51
C THR A 664 3.74 -28.18 48.63
N ASN A 665 3.61 -28.40 47.32
CA ASN A 665 4.72 -28.22 46.40
C ASN A 665 5.14 -26.74 46.26
N VAL A 666 4.16 -25.82 46.22
CA VAL A 666 4.44 -24.37 46.23
C VAL A 666 5.15 -23.96 47.53
N TYR A 667 4.72 -24.46 48.69
CA TYR A 667 5.39 -24.20 49.96
C TYR A 667 6.85 -24.66 49.94
N LYS A 668 7.08 -25.91 49.51
CA LYS A 668 8.43 -26.48 49.38
C LYS A 668 9.32 -25.64 48.47
N GLN A 669 8.78 -25.13 47.36
CA GLN A 669 9.52 -24.24 46.46
C GLN A 669 9.85 -22.90 47.13
N LEU A 670 8.94 -22.34 47.92
CA LEU A 670 9.19 -21.06 48.61
C LEU A 670 10.14 -21.20 49.81
N SER A 671 10.16 -22.36 50.48
CA SER A 671 10.96 -22.58 51.69
C SER A 671 12.36 -23.18 51.46
N ILE A 672 12.85 -23.22 50.21
CA ILE A 672 14.15 -23.87 49.86
C ILE A 672 15.35 -23.28 50.63
N PHE A 673 15.27 -22.01 51.04
CA PHE A 673 16.35 -21.32 51.77
C PHE A 673 16.08 -21.15 53.27
N ASP A 674 14.97 -21.67 53.78
CA ASP A 674 14.69 -21.71 55.21
C ASP A 674 15.26 -23.01 55.79
N THR A 675 16.57 -22.98 56.07
CA THR A 675 17.25 -23.93 56.98
C THR A 675 18.07 -23.15 57.99
#